data_AF-A0A819QGK5-F1
#
_entry.id   AF-A0A819QGK5-F1
#
_cell.length_a   1.000
_cell.length_b   1.000
_cell.length_c   1.000
_cell.angle_alpha   90.00
_cell.angle_beta   90.00
_cell.angle_gamma   90.00
#
_symmetry.space_group_name_H-M   'P 1'
#
loop_
_entity.id
_entity.type
_entity.pdbx_description
1 polymer ?
#
loop_
_entity_poly.entity_id
_entity_poly.type
_entity_poly.pdbx_seq_one_letter_code
_entity_poly.pdbx_strand_id
1 'polypeptide(L)'
;MNMNDLQLVDQQRRTTKCHGNRRDQRFRKKCRKRGIKSAIIEELLNERKQIRNRITTITTTDELNFNKRKRDVSVIPKSTSSISIVQPLPKKIMNKKSTMTASATNKKYRRPMYLKRSSVILNRMLSKSLNYFIKKKDDQTFFRKRLDLLDQLYCLEVDLHLWQSYLEIGIEQHQWPEQLILMAKTNDFDICQQFLITYIEDIKQQLNEQQVKLTENSALCPILPMSFNRMDHCLKELVDSERNYLLTQTENQLIKFKDCIQEKQLYELIISQCSIVDQLITIREKQAEVYEEQLMLEVRVLCQFLPENFNLLQNFISPINSVSLNNEQKSIQLKNERIKIIKEAKRKWLHLYLWAHETKLQEYDLQYQEVLKQLETIISNNNINIDGINLFNNINQYMSYRTNRMKQDISNKIPSFRGKLLRNRKRSLLTKNMISVSPEPYLDLVSNPFTPLEWHHLMLGPSCIRLNQSALRPRKQQEIQIKNEHHDILTKVQDNLIQLYHIPRTHSIFQEYSHQLLDYFHHSYYTPLSYKDRIQAQEQAQIVASIRKKIKQQNLVIRLTDKGHNFYIGSAMEFEKKAQKFFVDTNAFVELTENPFNEILNKVVQLLDNLHSKKLILKWQHKVMMPDRQTTELAHLYFNPKTHKDNIPVRPIENTIRAPTTNISNFLDKIIRPLFDKQCYTTTVIDGAHLIRRMNRYISRGIFKPSTLFCTFDIHNLYTMLPQDEALNILVEFLYVHGYKKIKGIPLDTIRKLASIVIKENVFVYGNKIYQQTTGGAMGSSFTLTLANIFMWKWQKEFVRQQDITNEFFGRYIDDILMTWNRSERELKELLDQANTWHPNIKLDYKISQSLPFLDVLLTNNNGILSTSVYHKPSAEPYVVPFISDHHPHVCANIIETVLARAIRYSSTFESFNRERRNIKLMLLYNGYPSGYIENQFKKYFIEYTTTSPFLPYIQHEIQYFRMRQQLLSQPTTRQSQIVTRLTSTNADNDQIDETNVKKENATCNNDRLFIHYTHEKRFRSFKRDMHQVYDNVFKNTPAMNTKLIVGNRNRRDALNELIRKRPKRSLLQNILIKNKYSKLLERRRKLNRASKISRTTALS
;
A
#
# COMPACT_ATOMS: atom_id res chain seq x y z
N MET A 1 28.45 17.83 53.89
CA MET A 1 29.62 17.15 53.31
C MET A 1 29.12 16.06 52.36
N ASN A 2 29.75 15.78 51.20
CA ASN A 2 30.69 16.61 50.45
C ASN A 2 30.65 16.26 48.94
N MET A 3 31.19 17.16 48.12
CA MET A 3 31.57 17.04 46.69
C MET A 3 31.33 15.72 45.93
N ASN A 4 30.57 15.77 44.81
CA ASN A 4 30.86 14.92 43.64
C ASN A 4 30.38 15.47 42.27
N ASP A 5 29.40 16.37 42.20
CA ASP A 5 28.88 16.91 40.92
C ASP A 5 29.85 17.83 40.13
N LEU A 6 31.04 18.12 40.67
CA LEU A 6 31.98 19.09 40.09
C LEU A 6 32.85 18.57 38.93
N GLN A 7 32.85 17.26 38.61
CA GLN A 7 33.71 16.73 37.55
C GLN A 7 33.12 16.71 36.13
N LEU A 8 31.79 16.77 35.95
CA LEU A 8 31.19 16.69 34.60
C LEU A 8 31.27 17.99 33.78
N VAL A 9 31.41 19.15 34.44
CA VAL A 9 31.31 20.47 33.78
C VAL A 9 32.56 20.81 32.96
N ASP A 10 33.76 20.41 33.39
CA ASP A 10 34.99 20.85 32.72
C ASP A 10 35.29 20.10 31.40
N GLN A 11 34.83 18.85 31.25
CA GLN A 11 34.98 18.13 29.97
C GLN A 11 34.19 18.79 28.81
N GLN A 12 33.03 19.40 29.09
CA GLN A 12 32.26 20.11 28.06
C GLN A 12 32.87 21.48 27.69
N ARG A 13 33.62 22.12 28.60
CA ARG A 13 34.35 23.37 28.33
C ARG A 13 35.63 23.16 27.49
N ARG A 14 36.26 21.99 27.56
CA ARG A 14 37.46 21.67 26.74
C ARG A 14 37.11 21.35 25.27
N THR A 15 36.03 20.59 25.02
CA THR A 15 35.65 20.17 23.65
C THR A 15 35.15 21.33 22.76
N THR A 16 34.55 22.34 23.37
CA THR A 16 34.02 23.54 22.68
C THR A 16 35.14 24.50 22.24
N LYS A 17 36.17 24.74 23.06
CA LYS A 17 37.36 25.54 22.67
C LYS A 17 38.06 24.97 21.42
N CYS A 18 38.26 23.65 21.35
CA CYS A 18 38.95 23.01 20.21
C CYS A 18 38.22 23.13 18.86
N HIS A 19 36.89 23.30 18.86
CA HIS A 19 36.10 23.43 17.63
C HIS A 19 36.09 24.83 17.03
N GLY A 20 36.39 25.87 17.81
CA GLY A 20 36.57 27.24 17.32
C GLY A 20 37.80 27.37 16.41
N ASN A 21 38.99 27.12 16.98
CA ASN A 21 40.27 27.31 16.29
C ASN A 21 40.37 26.61 14.91
N ARG A 22 39.80 25.40 14.75
CA ARG A 22 39.78 24.68 13.46
C ARG A 22 38.87 25.32 12.40
N ARG A 23 37.80 26.02 12.80
CA ARG A 23 36.94 26.79 11.88
C ARG A 23 37.60 28.12 11.52
N ASP A 24 38.20 28.79 12.49
CA ASP A 24 38.78 30.11 12.31
C ASP A 24 40.11 30.04 11.52
N GLN A 25 40.93 28.99 11.71
CA GLN A 25 42.05 28.67 10.80
C GLN A 25 41.60 28.39 9.35
N ARG A 26 40.46 27.68 9.15
CA ARG A 26 39.88 27.49 7.81
C ARG A 26 39.39 28.81 7.20
N PHE A 27 38.88 29.73 8.01
CA PHE A 27 38.50 31.08 7.58
C PHE A 27 39.74 31.88 7.15
N ARG A 28 40.77 32.00 8.00
CA ARG A 28 42.06 32.63 7.66
C ARG A 28 42.63 32.08 6.33
N LYS A 29 42.67 30.75 6.17
CA LYS A 29 43.21 30.08 4.95
C LYS A 29 42.32 30.28 3.70
N LYS A 30 41.02 30.55 3.86
CA LYS A 30 40.10 30.87 2.74
C LYS A 30 40.14 32.35 2.36
N CYS A 31 40.36 33.25 3.32
CA CYS A 31 40.48 34.69 3.06
C CYS A 31 41.87 35.08 2.49
N ARG A 32 42.96 34.46 2.95
CA ARG A 32 44.28 34.60 2.30
C ARG A 32 44.28 34.10 0.85
N LYS A 33 43.54 33.02 0.55
CA LYS A 33 43.26 32.56 -0.83
C LYS A 33 42.36 33.49 -1.67
N ARG A 34 41.98 34.66 -1.14
CA ARG A 34 41.19 35.70 -1.81
C ARG A 34 41.85 37.09 -1.70
N GLY A 35 43.16 37.15 -1.45
CA GLY A 35 43.92 38.41 -1.40
C GLY A 35 43.64 39.32 -0.19
N ILE A 36 42.80 38.92 0.76
CA ILE A 36 42.41 39.78 1.88
C ILE A 36 43.61 39.98 2.83
N LYS A 37 44.00 41.24 3.06
CA LYS A 37 45.10 41.63 3.97
C LYS A 37 44.87 41.08 5.37
N SER A 38 45.95 40.65 6.05
CA SER A 38 45.79 39.85 7.28
C SER A 38 45.18 40.60 8.47
N ALA A 39 45.25 41.94 8.52
CA ALA A 39 44.60 42.75 9.56
C ALA A 39 43.07 42.61 9.53
N ILE A 40 42.46 42.83 8.35
CA ILE A 40 41.01 42.70 8.11
C ILE A 40 40.52 41.28 8.44
N ILE A 41 41.37 40.26 8.26
CA ILE A 41 41.02 38.87 8.61
C ILE A 41 40.89 38.69 10.14
N GLU A 42 41.70 39.38 10.96
CA GLU A 42 41.60 39.28 12.42
C GLU A 42 40.47 40.14 12.99
N GLU A 43 40.21 41.30 12.40
CA GLU A 43 39.09 42.19 12.73
C GLU A 43 37.73 41.46 12.58
N LEU A 44 37.50 40.83 11.41
CA LEU A 44 36.32 39.99 11.13
C LEU A 44 36.23 38.73 12.01
N LEU A 45 37.34 38.29 12.61
CA LEU A 45 37.35 37.21 13.60
C LEU A 45 37.00 37.71 15.02
N ASN A 46 37.40 38.93 15.38
CA ASN A 46 37.03 39.56 16.64
C ASN A 46 35.55 39.93 16.71
N GLU A 47 34.96 40.53 15.66
CA GLU A 47 33.50 40.75 15.58
C GLU A 47 32.73 39.44 15.81
N ARG A 48 33.14 38.38 15.09
CA ARG A 48 32.56 37.03 15.22
C ARG A 48 32.68 36.43 16.62
N LYS A 49 33.66 36.87 17.41
CA LYS A 49 33.88 36.45 18.79
C LYS A 49 32.96 37.24 19.73
N GLN A 50 32.85 38.56 19.54
CA GLN A 50 31.91 39.40 20.30
C GLN A 50 30.43 39.01 20.07
N ILE A 51 30.02 38.81 18.81
CA ILE A 51 28.65 38.37 18.48
C ILE A 51 28.34 37.02 19.13
N ARG A 52 29.28 36.08 19.09
CA ARG A 52 29.12 34.75 19.71
C ARG A 52 28.97 34.84 21.23
N ASN A 53 29.72 35.73 21.89
CA ASN A 53 29.60 35.99 23.32
C ASN A 53 28.26 36.65 23.68
N ARG A 54 27.80 37.66 22.91
CA ARG A 54 26.49 38.31 23.12
C ARG A 54 25.31 37.33 23.01
N ILE A 55 25.37 36.35 22.11
CA ILE A 55 24.31 35.35 21.97
C ILE A 55 24.24 34.42 23.19
N THR A 56 25.38 34.09 23.82
CA THR A 56 25.39 33.24 25.02
C THR A 56 24.86 33.93 26.29
N THR A 57 24.86 35.27 26.37
CA THR A 57 24.31 36.00 27.54
C THR A 57 22.78 36.14 27.50
N ILE A 58 22.15 35.93 26.34
CA ILE A 58 20.71 36.16 26.13
C ILE A 58 19.87 34.89 26.47
N THR A 59 20.52 33.78 26.80
CA THR A 59 19.88 32.45 26.94
C THR A 59 19.86 31.89 28.36
N THR A 60 19.87 32.72 29.40
CA THR A 60 20.02 32.26 30.80
C THR A 60 19.14 32.94 31.86
N THR A 61 18.21 33.85 31.52
CA THR A 61 17.44 34.61 32.52
C THR A 61 16.00 34.94 32.08
N ASP A 62 15.16 33.94 31.77
CA ASP A 62 13.69 34.14 31.63
C ASP A 62 12.83 32.83 31.66
N GLU A 63 13.25 31.81 32.42
CA GLU A 63 12.41 30.62 32.69
C GLU A 63 12.33 30.30 34.21
N LEU A 64 11.80 31.23 35.01
CA LEU A 64 11.39 31.00 36.40
C LEU A 64 10.17 31.87 36.77
N ASN A 65 9.39 31.40 37.74
CA ASN A 65 8.32 32.15 38.43
C ASN A 65 7.07 32.58 37.63
N PHE A 66 6.43 31.64 36.92
CA PHE A 66 5.03 31.82 36.47
C PHE A 66 4.03 31.10 37.39
N ASN A 67 3.78 31.60 38.61
CA ASN A 67 2.58 31.26 39.39
C ASN A 67 2.29 32.14 40.64
N LYS A 68 0.98 32.43 40.84
CA LYS A 68 0.27 32.84 42.08
C LYS A 68 0.42 34.27 42.68
N ARG A 69 -0.75 34.96 42.67
CA ARG A 69 -1.27 36.03 43.58
C ARG A 69 -0.67 37.43 43.38
N LYS A 70 -1.43 38.51 43.12
CA LYS A 70 -2.62 39.15 43.75
C LYS A 70 -2.30 39.99 45.00
N ARG A 71 -2.98 41.15 45.10
CA ARG A 71 -2.89 42.28 46.08
C ARG A 71 -1.96 43.41 45.64
N ASP A 72 -2.19 44.69 45.92
CA ASP A 72 -3.39 45.52 46.23
C ASP A 72 -3.04 46.96 45.75
N VAL A 73 -3.87 47.73 45.04
CA VAL A 73 -4.95 48.64 45.50
C VAL A 73 -4.49 49.73 46.50
N SER A 74 -4.88 50.99 46.21
CA SER A 74 -4.79 52.21 47.07
C SER A 74 -3.44 52.99 47.07
N VAL A 75 -3.35 54.34 47.21
CA VAL A 75 -4.38 55.42 47.21
C VAL A 75 -3.78 56.85 47.03
N ILE A 76 -4.38 57.69 46.15
CA ILE A 76 -4.48 59.19 46.21
C ILE A 76 -3.12 59.96 46.21
N PRO A 77 -3.07 61.29 46.53
CA PRO A 77 -2.95 62.43 45.57
C PRO A 77 -4.19 62.97 44.78
N LYS A 78 -3.98 64.04 43.99
CA LYS A 78 -4.88 65.18 43.63
C LYS A 78 -4.35 65.91 42.36
N SER A 79 -5.00 66.87 41.68
CA SER A 79 -6.40 67.37 41.55
C SER A 79 -6.50 68.44 40.41
N THR A 80 -7.70 68.99 40.14
CA THR A 80 -8.01 70.32 39.50
C THR A 80 -7.57 70.59 38.03
N SER A 81 -8.37 71.20 37.13
CA SER A 81 -9.76 71.71 37.23
C SER A 81 -10.46 71.94 35.86
N SER A 82 -11.81 72.00 35.90
CA SER A 82 -12.72 72.95 35.19
C SER A 82 -12.94 72.99 33.64
N ILE A 83 -14.21 72.77 33.23
CA ILE A 83 -15.07 73.63 32.34
C ILE A 83 -14.82 73.64 30.80
N SER A 84 -15.81 73.70 29.87
CA SER A 84 -17.26 73.28 29.82
C SER A 84 -17.87 73.42 28.40
N ILE A 85 -18.96 72.67 28.08
CA ILE A 85 -19.87 72.77 26.87
C ILE A 85 -19.18 72.68 25.46
N VAL A 86 -19.80 72.73 24.26
CA VAL A 86 -21.15 73.05 23.71
C VAL A 86 -21.57 72.05 22.58
N GLN A 87 -22.85 71.99 22.17
CA GLN A 87 -23.39 71.41 20.90
C GLN A 87 -24.47 72.37 20.32
N PRO A 88 -24.78 72.44 18.99
CA PRO A 88 -25.12 71.27 18.13
C PRO A 88 -24.80 71.37 16.60
N LEU A 89 -25.46 70.49 15.82
CA LEU A 89 -25.58 70.32 14.35
C LEU A 89 -26.28 71.53 13.63
N PRO A 90 -26.38 71.64 12.26
CA PRO A 90 -26.44 70.54 11.26
C PRO A 90 -25.88 70.71 9.79
N LYS A 91 -25.53 69.55 9.20
CA LYS A 91 -25.79 69.04 7.81
C LYS A 91 -25.43 69.82 6.51
N LYS A 92 -24.94 69.02 5.54
CA LYS A 92 -25.18 69.06 4.06
C LYS A 92 -24.51 70.16 3.19
N ILE A 93 -23.52 69.78 2.37
CA ILE A 93 -23.63 69.60 0.88
C ILE A 93 -22.28 69.12 0.29
N MET A 94 -22.29 68.70 -0.98
CA MET A 94 -21.15 68.15 -1.73
C MET A 94 -20.09 69.21 -2.07
N ASN A 95 -18.81 68.84 -2.01
CA ASN A 95 -17.93 68.89 -3.21
C ASN A 95 -16.57 68.22 -2.96
N LYS A 96 -16.03 67.55 -3.99
CA LYS A 96 -14.63 67.10 -4.06
C LYS A 96 -14.12 67.14 -5.51
N LYS A 97 -13.39 68.21 -5.84
CA LYS A 97 -12.28 68.19 -6.79
C LYS A 97 -11.04 68.66 -6.04
N SER A 98 -9.91 67.97 -6.22
CA SER A 98 -8.63 68.33 -5.63
C SER A 98 -7.63 68.61 -6.76
N THR A 99 -7.17 69.85 -6.86
CA THR A 99 -6.03 70.23 -7.69
C THR A 99 -4.72 69.71 -7.09
N MET A 100 -3.68 69.63 -7.92
CA MET A 100 -2.35 69.18 -7.52
C MET A 100 -1.45 70.33 -7.10
N THR A 101 -0.58 70.08 -6.12
CA THR A 101 0.85 70.41 -6.16
C THR A 101 1.63 69.24 -5.57
N ALA A 102 2.92 69.11 -5.88
CA ALA A 102 3.72 67.93 -5.54
C ALA A 102 5.16 68.26 -5.15
N SER A 103 5.72 67.45 -4.25
CA SER A 103 7.16 67.23 -4.14
C SER A 103 7.44 65.82 -3.57
N ALA A 104 8.61 65.27 -3.89
CA ALA A 104 9.06 63.93 -3.49
C ALA A 104 10.06 64.04 -2.29
N THR A 105 10.52 62.99 -1.60
CA THR A 105 10.99 61.67 -2.05
C THR A 105 10.94 60.61 -0.92
N ASN A 106 11.49 59.42 -1.18
CA ASN A 106 12.04 58.49 -0.17
C ASN A 106 11.11 57.89 0.90
N LYS A 107 9.88 57.51 0.50
CA LYS A 107 9.25 56.33 1.14
C LYS A 107 10.02 55.07 0.72
N LYS A 108 10.71 54.41 1.67
CA LYS A 108 11.17 53.02 1.51
C LYS A 108 10.01 52.17 0.98
N TYR A 109 10.12 51.62 -0.23
CA TYR A 109 9.07 50.81 -0.85
C TYR A 109 8.74 49.60 0.03
N ARG A 110 7.64 49.70 0.80
CA ARG A 110 7.06 48.56 1.50
C ARG A 110 6.54 47.58 0.45
N ARG A 111 7.26 46.46 0.24
CA ARG A 111 6.80 45.31 -0.57
C ARG A 111 5.29 45.12 -0.41
N PRO A 112 4.48 45.27 -1.50
CA PRO A 112 3.03 45.21 -1.43
C PRO A 112 2.51 43.97 -0.70
N MET A 113 1.39 44.10 0.00
CA MET A 113 0.97 43.08 0.96
C MET A 113 0.57 41.75 0.30
N TYR A 114 0.28 41.73 -1.00
CA TYR A 114 0.03 40.51 -1.78
C TYR A 114 1.31 39.68 -1.97
N LEU A 115 2.47 40.28 -2.24
CA LEU A 115 3.79 39.60 -2.30
C LEU A 115 4.26 39.02 -0.95
N LYS A 116 3.49 39.21 0.13
CA LYS A 116 3.71 38.58 1.45
C LYS A 116 2.67 37.51 1.79
N ARG A 117 1.79 37.14 0.86
CA ARG A 117 0.74 36.12 1.04
C ARG A 117 0.87 35.05 -0.04
N SER A 118 0.58 33.79 0.29
CA SER A 118 0.62 32.71 -0.71
C SER A 118 -0.48 32.88 -1.76
N SER A 119 -0.17 32.65 -3.05
CA SER A 119 -1.12 32.68 -4.17
C SER A 119 -2.44 31.94 -3.90
N VAL A 120 -2.38 30.80 -3.22
CA VAL A 120 -3.54 29.97 -2.80
C VAL A 120 -4.52 30.69 -1.85
N ILE A 121 -4.15 31.85 -1.27
CA ILE A 121 -5.04 32.73 -0.51
C ILE A 121 -5.59 33.84 -1.41
N LEU A 122 -4.76 34.43 -2.28
CA LEU A 122 -5.19 35.44 -3.25
C LEU A 122 -6.29 34.88 -4.17
N ASN A 123 -6.02 33.75 -4.83
CA ASN A 123 -6.95 33.07 -5.74
C ASN A 123 -8.23 32.61 -5.02
N ARG A 124 -8.21 32.47 -3.68
CA ARG A 124 -9.37 32.14 -2.83
C ARG A 124 -10.20 33.33 -2.37
N MET A 125 -9.65 34.55 -2.42
CA MET A 125 -10.43 35.78 -2.28
C MET A 125 -11.02 36.16 -3.64
N LEU A 126 -10.21 36.11 -4.71
CA LEU A 126 -10.62 36.26 -6.11
C LEU A 126 -11.80 35.35 -6.47
N SER A 127 -11.68 34.02 -6.29
CA SER A 127 -12.79 33.07 -6.55
C SER A 127 -13.98 33.18 -5.59
N LYS A 128 -13.96 34.09 -4.61
CA LYS A 128 -15.14 34.50 -3.84
C LYS A 128 -15.80 35.75 -4.41
N SER A 129 -15.02 36.76 -4.82
CA SER A 129 -15.55 37.98 -5.44
C SER A 129 -15.96 37.80 -6.91
N LEU A 130 -15.40 36.82 -7.62
CA LEU A 130 -15.79 36.44 -8.98
C LEU A 130 -17.13 35.69 -9.07
N ASN A 131 -17.60 35.07 -7.97
CA ASN A 131 -18.70 34.09 -7.94
C ASN A 131 -19.93 34.56 -7.14
N TYR A 132 -20.14 35.88 -7.00
CA TYR A 132 -21.31 36.44 -6.31
C TYR A 132 -22.36 36.91 -7.33
N PHE A 133 -23.62 36.52 -7.13
CA PHE A 133 -24.74 36.93 -7.99
C PHE A 133 -25.20 38.36 -7.66
N ILE A 134 -25.49 39.16 -8.69
CA ILE A 134 -26.00 40.53 -8.57
C ILE A 134 -27.47 40.57 -9.00
N LYS A 135 -28.30 41.33 -8.29
CA LYS A 135 -29.67 41.69 -8.71
C LYS A 135 -29.70 43.18 -9.11
N LYS A 136 -30.12 43.46 -10.35
CA LYS A 136 -30.25 44.78 -11.00
C LYS A 136 -28.93 45.52 -11.34
N LYS A 137 -29.07 46.53 -12.21
CA LYS A 137 -28.01 47.29 -12.89
C LYS A 137 -27.31 48.30 -11.96
N ASP A 138 -25.99 48.44 -12.12
CA ASP A 138 -25.21 49.71 -12.19
C ASP A 138 -23.75 49.47 -11.73
N ASP A 139 -22.87 49.08 -12.68
CA ASP A 139 -21.71 48.22 -12.34
C ASP A 139 -20.33 48.68 -12.87
N GLN A 140 -20.20 49.93 -13.36
CA GLN A 140 -18.91 50.44 -13.90
C GLN A 140 -17.77 50.41 -12.87
N THR A 141 -18.06 50.75 -11.61
CA THR A 141 -17.08 50.77 -10.51
C THR A 141 -16.63 49.38 -10.07
N PHE A 142 -17.41 48.34 -10.41
CA PHE A 142 -17.09 46.94 -10.15
C PHE A 142 -16.26 46.35 -11.29
N PHE A 143 -16.61 46.64 -12.55
CA PHE A 143 -15.82 46.23 -13.71
C PHE A 143 -14.38 46.74 -13.66
N ARG A 144 -14.14 48.02 -13.31
CA ARG A 144 -12.78 48.56 -13.10
C ARG A 144 -11.98 47.76 -12.07
N LYS A 145 -12.55 47.48 -10.89
CA LYS A 145 -11.91 46.65 -9.85
C LYS A 145 -11.67 45.19 -10.26
N ARG A 146 -12.39 44.70 -11.27
CA ARG A 146 -12.25 43.34 -11.81
C ARG A 146 -11.12 43.29 -12.86
N LEU A 147 -10.98 44.34 -13.67
CA LEU A 147 -9.84 44.57 -14.56
C LEU A 147 -8.54 44.80 -13.77
N ASP A 148 -8.53 45.66 -12.75
CA ASP A 148 -7.38 45.87 -11.84
C ASP A 148 -6.85 44.55 -11.24
N LEU A 149 -7.74 43.57 -11.01
CA LEU A 149 -7.43 42.27 -10.43
C LEU A 149 -7.02 41.20 -11.46
N LEU A 150 -7.35 41.40 -12.74
CA LEU A 150 -6.85 40.60 -13.86
C LEU A 150 -5.47 41.09 -14.29
N ASP A 151 -5.27 42.41 -14.32
CA ASP A 151 -3.97 43.06 -14.55
C ASP A 151 -2.94 42.63 -13.48
N GLN A 152 -3.31 42.66 -12.20
CA GLN A 152 -2.50 42.11 -11.10
C GLN A 152 -2.24 40.59 -11.18
N LEU A 153 -3.08 39.82 -11.89
CA LEU A 153 -2.83 38.40 -12.16
C LEU A 153 -1.84 38.22 -13.31
N TYR A 154 -2.01 38.98 -14.40
CA TYR A 154 -1.14 38.98 -15.57
C TYR A 154 0.30 39.34 -15.18
N CYS A 155 0.51 40.44 -14.44
CA CYS A 155 1.82 40.77 -13.87
C CYS A 155 2.37 39.61 -13.02
N LEU A 156 1.57 39.00 -12.14
CA LEU A 156 2.07 37.98 -11.20
C LEU A 156 2.59 36.67 -11.85
N GLU A 157 2.18 36.33 -13.06
CA GLU A 157 2.72 35.17 -13.80
C GLU A 157 3.86 35.55 -14.77
N VAL A 158 3.95 36.82 -15.18
CA VAL A 158 5.01 37.36 -16.04
C VAL A 158 6.24 37.86 -15.25
N ASP A 159 6.03 38.35 -14.02
CA ASP A 159 7.00 39.11 -13.21
C ASP A 159 8.18 38.29 -12.65
N LEU A 160 8.25 36.96 -12.78
CA LEU A 160 9.39 36.23 -12.20
C LEU A 160 10.65 36.23 -13.09
N HIS A 161 10.52 36.53 -14.39
CA HIS A 161 11.66 36.60 -15.31
C HIS A 161 11.88 37.98 -15.91
N LEU A 162 10.81 38.73 -16.24
CA LEU A 162 10.95 40.04 -16.88
C LEU A 162 11.38 41.17 -15.92
N TRP A 163 11.10 41.06 -14.61
CA TRP A 163 11.54 42.06 -13.62
C TRP A 163 13.05 42.18 -13.44
N GLN A 164 13.84 41.20 -13.88
CA GLN A 164 15.30 41.34 -13.88
C GLN A 164 15.82 42.07 -15.12
N SER A 165 15.10 42.01 -16.25
CA SER A 165 15.50 42.68 -17.50
C SER A 165 14.98 44.12 -17.60
N TYR A 166 13.72 44.38 -17.20
CA TYR A 166 13.16 45.74 -17.25
C TYR A 166 13.85 46.73 -16.31
N LEU A 167 14.48 46.24 -15.23
CA LEU A 167 15.16 47.09 -14.25
C LEU A 167 16.53 47.62 -14.74
N GLU A 168 17.05 47.10 -15.85
CA GLU A 168 18.34 47.52 -16.44
C GLU A 168 18.18 48.42 -17.69
N ILE A 169 16.98 48.54 -18.27
CA ILE A 169 16.76 49.24 -19.57
C ILE A 169 15.81 50.46 -19.47
N GLY A 170 14.99 50.58 -18.41
CA GLY A 170 14.43 51.88 -17.99
C GLY A 170 13.44 52.57 -18.95
N ILE A 171 12.57 51.82 -19.63
CA ILE A 171 11.52 52.37 -20.52
C ILE A 171 10.22 52.63 -19.71
N GLU A 172 9.57 53.78 -19.96
CA GLU A 172 8.32 54.17 -19.29
C GLU A 172 7.07 53.47 -19.85
N GLN A 173 5.91 53.69 -19.22
CA GLN A 173 4.68 52.92 -19.45
C GLN A 173 4.06 53.16 -20.83
N HIS A 174 3.95 52.09 -21.64
CA HIS A 174 3.21 52.10 -22.90
C HIS A 174 1.69 52.22 -22.63
N GLN A 175 1.02 53.16 -23.30
CA GLN A 175 -0.44 53.30 -23.24
C GLN A 175 -1.11 52.54 -24.40
N TRP A 176 -2.26 51.93 -24.11
CA TRP A 176 -3.05 51.20 -25.11
C TRP A 176 -3.81 52.16 -26.05
N PRO A 177 -3.86 51.91 -27.37
CA PRO A 177 -4.67 52.71 -28.30
C PRO A 177 -6.17 52.70 -27.95
N GLU A 178 -6.81 53.87 -27.91
CA GLU A 178 -8.23 54.00 -27.51
C GLU A 178 -9.20 53.22 -28.41
N GLN A 179 -8.82 52.95 -29.67
CA GLN A 179 -9.59 52.14 -30.62
C GLN A 179 -9.97 50.76 -30.05
N LEU A 180 -9.08 50.15 -29.26
CA LEU A 180 -9.29 48.84 -28.63
C LEU A 180 -10.42 48.89 -27.58
N ILE A 181 -10.61 50.04 -26.93
CA ILE A 181 -11.71 50.30 -25.97
C ILE A 181 -13.04 50.57 -26.70
N LEU A 182 -12.98 51.07 -27.94
CA LEU A 182 -14.17 51.25 -28.79
C LEU A 182 -14.66 49.91 -29.37
N MET A 183 -13.76 49.08 -29.88
CA MET A 183 -14.08 47.75 -30.45
C MET A 183 -14.64 46.76 -29.42
N ALA A 184 -14.35 46.95 -28.12
CA ALA A 184 -14.96 46.16 -27.04
C ALA A 184 -16.50 46.34 -26.88
N LYS A 185 -17.15 47.06 -27.80
CA LYS A 185 -18.61 47.26 -27.89
C LYS A 185 -19.24 46.70 -29.17
N THR A 186 -18.44 46.21 -30.12
CA THR A 186 -18.91 45.64 -31.39
C THR A 186 -18.87 44.11 -31.34
N ASN A 187 -19.93 43.46 -31.83
CA ASN A 187 -20.04 41.99 -31.87
C ASN A 187 -19.58 41.37 -33.20
N ASP A 188 -18.96 42.16 -34.08
CA ASP A 188 -18.58 41.72 -35.43
C ASP A 188 -17.24 40.96 -35.42
N PHE A 189 -17.27 39.70 -35.83
CA PHE A 189 -16.18 38.76 -35.61
C PHE A 189 -15.00 39.00 -36.57
N ASP A 190 -15.28 39.25 -37.84
CA ASP A 190 -14.23 39.37 -38.87
C ASP A 190 -13.41 40.65 -38.69
N ILE A 191 -14.07 41.75 -38.29
CA ILE A 191 -13.41 43.03 -37.98
C ILE A 191 -12.49 42.88 -36.75
N CYS A 192 -12.94 42.19 -35.70
CA CYS A 192 -12.10 41.86 -34.55
C CYS A 192 -10.93 40.94 -34.90
N GLN A 193 -11.13 39.97 -35.81
CA GLN A 193 -10.07 39.06 -36.27
C GLN A 193 -9.02 39.80 -37.11
N GLN A 194 -9.43 40.67 -38.04
CA GLN A 194 -8.50 41.50 -38.83
C GLN A 194 -7.72 42.48 -37.95
N PHE A 195 -8.36 43.16 -37.00
CA PHE A 195 -7.65 44.03 -36.06
C PHE A 195 -6.63 43.25 -35.20
N LEU A 196 -6.95 42.05 -34.74
CA LEU A 196 -6.02 41.18 -34.02
C LEU A 196 -4.81 40.78 -34.89
N ILE A 197 -5.01 40.51 -36.18
CA ILE A 197 -3.92 40.20 -37.12
C ILE A 197 -3.01 41.43 -37.29
N THR A 198 -3.57 42.61 -37.56
CA THR A 198 -2.79 43.86 -37.71
C THR A 198 -2.05 44.23 -36.42
N TYR A 199 -2.67 44.06 -35.25
CA TYR A 199 -2.03 44.33 -33.96
C TYR A 199 -0.88 43.34 -33.64
N ILE A 200 -0.98 42.09 -34.11
CA ILE A 200 0.11 41.11 -34.02
C ILE A 200 1.27 41.46 -34.98
N GLU A 201 1.00 42.00 -36.17
CA GLU A 201 2.05 42.55 -37.05
C GLU A 201 2.76 43.75 -36.42
N ASP A 202 2.00 44.70 -35.85
CA ASP A 202 2.55 45.91 -35.21
C ASP A 202 3.46 45.57 -34.00
N ILE A 203 3.06 44.60 -33.17
CA ILE A 203 3.91 44.07 -32.09
C ILE A 203 5.18 43.37 -32.63
N LYS A 204 5.12 42.65 -33.76
CA LYS A 204 6.31 42.06 -34.38
C LYS A 204 7.28 43.14 -34.87
N GLN A 205 6.76 44.25 -35.43
CA GLN A 205 7.58 45.37 -35.87
C GLN A 205 8.28 46.04 -34.67
N GLN A 206 7.55 46.35 -33.60
CA GLN A 206 8.13 46.90 -32.37
C GLN A 206 9.18 45.95 -31.73
N LEU A 207 8.97 44.62 -31.80
CA LEU A 207 9.96 43.63 -31.37
C LEU A 207 11.21 43.62 -32.25
N ASN A 208 11.09 43.78 -33.57
CA ASN A 208 12.24 43.90 -34.47
C ASN A 208 13.05 45.19 -34.21
N GLU A 209 12.39 46.32 -33.95
CA GLU A 209 13.08 47.57 -33.58
C GLU A 209 13.81 47.46 -32.23
N GLN A 210 13.22 46.79 -31.25
CA GLN A 210 13.90 46.45 -30.00
C GLN A 210 15.05 45.45 -30.23
N GLN A 211 14.91 44.51 -31.17
CA GLN A 211 15.98 43.58 -31.53
C GLN A 211 17.18 44.32 -32.16
N VAL A 212 16.97 45.34 -32.99
CA VAL A 212 18.06 46.19 -33.50
C VAL A 212 18.78 46.89 -32.35
N LYS A 213 18.03 47.58 -31.47
CA LYS A 213 18.59 48.26 -30.28
C LYS A 213 19.33 47.32 -29.31
N LEU A 214 18.85 46.08 -29.17
CA LEU A 214 19.53 45.03 -28.40
C LEU A 214 20.77 44.48 -29.12
N THR A 215 20.79 44.47 -30.45
CA THR A 215 21.95 44.04 -31.24
C THR A 215 23.08 45.06 -31.18
N GLU A 216 22.76 46.36 -31.23
CA GLU A 216 23.73 47.45 -31.01
C GLU A 216 24.37 47.36 -29.60
N ASN A 217 23.57 47.04 -28.58
CA ASN A 217 24.04 46.80 -27.22
C ASN A 217 24.69 45.41 -27.00
N SER A 218 24.67 44.50 -27.99
CA SER A 218 25.11 43.09 -27.81
C SER A 218 26.63 42.90 -27.76
N ALA A 219 27.42 43.95 -28.03
CA ALA A 219 28.88 43.91 -28.08
C ALA A 219 29.58 43.49 -26.76
N LEU A 220 28.85 43.38 -25.64
CA LEU A 220 29.42 43.13 -24.30
C LEU A 220 29.06 41.80 -23.62
N CYS A 221 28.03 41.04 -24.06
CA CYS A 221 27.85 39.64 -23.61
C CYS A 221 26.82 38.82 -24.43
N PRO A 222 27.13 37.56 -24.79
CA PRO A 222 26.18 36.69 -25.49
C PRO A 222 25.24 35.95 -24.53
N ILE A 223 23.93 36.19 -24.67
CA ILE A 223 22.88 35.36 -24.04
C ILE A 223 22.39 34.32 -25.06
N LEU A 224 22.39 33.04 -24.67
CA LEU A 224 21.86 31.95 -25.50
C LEU A 224 20.35 32.12 -25.73
N PRO A 225 19.86 32.19 -26.99
CA PRO A 225 18.45 32.43 -27.26
C PRO A 225 17.58 31.23 -26.86
N MET A 226 16.46 31.48 -26.20
CA MET A 226 15.32 30.56 -26.27
C MET A 226 14.74 30.66 -27.68
N SER A 227 14.55 29.54 -28.37
CA SER A 227 13.91 29.56 -29.68
C SER A 227 12.45 30.01 -29.57
N PHE A 228 12.04 30.96 -30.42
CA PHE A 228 10.69 31.53 -30.46
C PHE A 228 9.60 30.45 -30.51
N ASN A 229 9.82 29.38 -31.29
CA ASN A 229 8.94 28.21 -31.41
C ASN A 229 8.52 27.61 -30.06
N ARG A 230 9.35 27.76 -29.01
CA ARG A 230 9.05 27.26 -27.66
C ARG A 230 8.15 28.20 -26.86
N MET A 231 8.25 29.50 -27.08
CA MET A 231 7.33 30.49 -26.49
C MET A 231 5.96 30.40 -27.19
N ASP A 232 5.97 30.31 -28.52
CA ASP A 232 4.78 30.11 -29.35
C ASP A 232 4.02 28.82 -28.98
N HIS A 233 4.73 27.69 -28.81
CA HIS A 233 4.12 26.44 -28.32
C HIS A 233 3.50 26.58 -26.92
N CYS A 234 4.13 27.30 -25.99
CA CYS A 234 3.58 27.49 -24.64
C CYS A 234 2.36 28.41 -24.64
N LEU A 235 2.36 29.47 -25.47
CA LEU A 235 1.21 30.34 -25.68
C LEU A 235 0.04 29.55 -26.31
N LYS A 236 0.33 28.71 -27.30
CA LYS A 236 -0.66 27.87 -27.98
C LYS A 236 -1.27 26.84 -27.03
N GLU A 237 -0.46 26.12 -26.25
CA GLU A 237 -0.97 25.22 -25.19
C GLU A 237 -1.83 25.95 -24.15
N LEU A 238 -1.47 27.19 -23.77
CA LEU A 238 -2.25 28.00 -22.83
C LEU A 238 -3.61 28.39 -23.43
N VAL A 239 -3.61 28.96 -24.65
CA VAL A 239 -4.81 29.38 -25.38
C VAL A 239 -5.72 28.18 -25.66
N ASP A 240 -5.18 27.06 -26.10
CA ASP A 240 -5.94 25.82 -26.31
C ASP A 240 -6.48 25.28 -24.97
N SER A 241 -5.78 25.43 -23.84
CA SER A 241 -6.28 24.99 -22.53
C SER A 241 -7.46 25.84 -22.02
N GLU A 242 -7.39 27.17 -22.15
CA GLU A 242 -8.50 28.08 -21.78
C GLU A 242 -9.66 27.98 -22.77
N ARG A 243 -9.39 27.83 -24.08
CA ARG A 243 -10.42 27.55 -25.09
C ARG A 243 -11.16 26.25 -24.78
N ASN A 244 -10.45 25.17 -24.47
CA ASN A 244 -11.06 23.90 -24.06
C ASN A 244 -11.83 24.04 -22.74
N TYR A 245 -11.32 24.79 -21.76
CA TYR A 245 -12.03 25.04 -20.50
C TYR A 245 -13.34 25.82 -20.71
N LEU A 246 -13.31 26.89 -21.52
CA LEU A 246 -14.48 27.69 -21.87
C LEU A 246 -15.50 26.89 -22.68
N LEU A 247 -15.07 26.15 -23.71
CA LEU A 247 -15.93 25.22 -24.47
C LEU A 247 -16.57 24.18 -23.55
N THR A 248 -15.79 23.56 -22.64
CA THR A 248 -16.33 22.61 -21.66
C THR A 248 -17.37 23.29 -20.75
N GLN A 249 -17.20 24.56 -20.38
CA GLN A 249 -18.19 25.29 -19.57
C GLN A 249 -19.46 25.64 -20.37
N THR A 250 -19.35 26.11 -21.62
CA THR A 250 -20.53 26.40 -22.45
C THR A 250 -21.27 25.13 -22.85
N GLU A 251 -20.57 24.04 -23.20
CA GLU A 251 -21.18 22.72 -23.38
C GLU A 251 -21.93 22.27 -22.13
N ASN A 252 -21.31 22.32 -20.94
CA ASN A 252 -21.98 21.91 -19.70
C ASN A 252 -23.19 22.82 -19.36
N GLN A 253 -23.19 24.09 -19.73
CA GLN A 253 -24.36 24.96 -19.57
C GLN A 253 -25.45 24.70 -20.63
N LEU A 254 -25.07 24.44 -21.87
CA LEU A 254 -25.99 24.20 -22.99
C LEU A 254 -26.63 22.80 -22.92
N ILE A 255 -25.89 21.82 -22.41
CA ILE A 255 -26.40 20.52 -21.95
C ILE A 255 -27.42 20.77 -20.83
N LYS A 256 -27.03 21.43 -19.72
CA LYS A 256 -27.95 21.75 -18.61
C LYS A 256 -29.20 22.54 -19.02
N PHE A 257 -29.12 23.36 -20.06
CA PHE A 257 -30.26 24.11 -20.58
C PHE A 257 -31.21 23.21 -21.38
N LYS A 258 -30.70 22.38 -22.29
CA LYS A 258 -31.47 21.35 -23.01
C LYS A 258 -32.10 20.36 -22.04
N ASP A 259 -31.33 19.88 -21.06
CA ASP A 259 -31.74 19.02 -19.96
C ASP A 259 -32.93 19.60 -19.18
N CYS A 260 -32.87 20.89 -18.80
CA CYS A 260 -33.97 21.57 -18.10
C CYS A 260 -35.23 21.71 -18.96
N ILE A 261 -35.09 21.93 -20.28
CA ILE A 261 -36.24 22.01 -21.20
C ILE A 261 -36.89 20.62 -21.34
N GLN A 262 -36.09 19.59 -21.58
CA GLN A 262 -36.57 18.22 -21.77
C GLN A 262 -37.21 17.65 -20.49
N GLU A 263 -36.61 17.89 -19.32
CA GLU A 263 -37.19 17.51 -18.03
C GLU A 263 -38.53 18.23 -17.79
N LYS A 264 -38.61 19.53 -18.10
CA LYS A 264 -39.84 20.31 -17.94
C LYS A 264 -40.95 19.80 -18.87
N GLN A 265 -40.64 19.54 -20.14
CA GLN A 265 -41.60 19.02 -21.13
C GLN A 265 -42.17 17.66 -20.71
N LEU A 266 -41.32 16.72 -20.25
CA LEU A 266 -41.77 15.43 -19.72
C LEU A 266 -42.64 15.59 -18.45
N TYR A 267 -42.27 16.53 -17.57
CA TYR A 267 -42.98 16.77 -16.30
C TYR A 267 -44.37 17.37 -16.52
N GLU A 268 -44.50 18.37 -17.39
CA GLU A 268 -45.80 18.99 -17.75
C GLU A 268 -46.76 17.99 -18.43
N LEU A 269 -46.23 17.02 -19.17
CA LEU A 269 -47.00 15.96 -19.84
C LEU A 269 -47.49 14.87 -18.85
N ILE A 270 -46.90 14.78 -17.64
CA ILE A 270 -47.20 13.74 -16.64
C ILE A 270 -48.11 14.27 -15.50
N ILE A 271 -47.88 15.49 -15.01
CA ILE A 271 -48.66 16.07 -13.88
C ILE A 271 -50.15 16.16 -14.21
N SER A 272 -50.48 16.48 -15.46
CA SER A 272 -51.86 16.61 -15.95
C SER A 272 -52.68 15.32 -15.84
N GLN A 273 -52.06 14.18 -15.55
CA GLN A 273 -52.70 12.87 -15.48
C GLN A 273 -52.46 12.10 -14.17
N CYS A 274 -51.43 12.39 -13.36
CA CYS A 274 -51.14 11.58 -12.16
C CYS A 274 -50.40 12.32 -11.02
N SER A 275 -51.12 12.59 -9.92
CA SER A 275 -50.59 13.25 -8.70
C SER A 275 -49.66 12.39 -7.83
N ILE A 276 -49.60 11.07 -8.06
CA ILE A 276 -48.71 10.15 -7.31
C ILE A 276 -47.23 10.38 -7.66
N VAL A 277 -46.93 11.01 -8.80
CA VAL A 277 -45.55 11.24 -9.26
C VAL A 277 -44.79 12.20 -8.32
N ASP A 278 -45.48 13.17 -7.69
CA ASP A 278 -44.87 14.04 -6.69
C ASP A 278 -44.42 13.29 -5.42
N GLN A 279 -45.09 12.17 -5.08
CA GLN A 279 -44.68 11.31 -3.97
C GLN A 279 -43.41 10.53 -4.34
N LEU A 280 -43.36 9.96 -5.56
CA LEU A 280 -42.18 9.28 -6.10
C LEU A 280 -40.96 10.21 -6.20
N ILE A 281 -41.18 11.47 -6.58
CA ILE A 281 -40.19 12.56 -6.55
C ILE A 281 -39.69 12.81 -5.14
N THR A 282 -40.61 13.04 -4.19
CA THR A 282 -40.28 13.35 -2.79
C THR A 282 -39.46 12.23 -2.13
N ILE A 283 -39.75 10.97 -2.44
CA ILE A 283 -38.97 9.81 -1.97
C ILE A 283 -37.56 9.82 -2.57
N ARG A 284 -37.42 10.04 -3.89
CA ARG A 284 -36.11 10.10 -4.58
C ARG A 284 -35.24 11.28 -4.12
N GLU A 285 -35.85 12.40 -3.73
CA GLU A 285 -35.14 13.55 -3.15
C GLU A 285 -34.57 13.23 -1.76
N LYS A 286 -35.37 12.65 -0.87
CA LYS A 286 -34.91 12.20 0.46
C LYS A 286 -33.81 11.13 0.37
N GLN A 287 -33.85 10.25 -0.65
CA GLN A 287 -32.74 9.33 -0.93
C GLN A 287 -31.47 10.04 -1.40
N ALA A 288 -31.59 11.04 -2.28
CA ALA A 288 -30.45 11.81 -2.77
C ALA A 288 -29.74 12.54 -1.62
N GLU A 289 -30.48 13.06 -0.64
CA GLU A 289 -29.92 13.65 0.58
C GLU A 289 -29.11 12.64 1.41
N VAL A 290 -29.70 11.50 1.79
CA VAL A 290 -29.01 10.46 2.58
C VAL A 290 -27.80 9.89 1.83
N TYR A 291 -27.87 9.79 0.50
CA TYR A 291 -26.76 9.37 -0.34
C TYR A 291 -25.62 10.42 -0.38
N GLU A 292 -25.94 11.72 -0.40
CA GLU A 292 -24.93 12.79 -0.26
C GLU A 292 -24.29 12.79 1.13
N GLU A 293 -25.05 12.55 2.21
CA GLU A 293 -24.51 12.38 3.56
C GLU A 293 -23.50 11.21 3.62
N GLN A 294 -23.89 10.04 3.08
CA GLN A 294 -23.05 8.85 3.07
C GLN A 294 -21.75 9.08 2.27
N LEU A 295 -21.84 9.63 1.06
CA LEU A 295 -20.68 9.99 0.26
C LEU A 295 -19.77 11.00 0.98
N MET A 296 -20.36 11.97 1.67
CA MET A 296 -19.60 12.94 2.46
C MET A 296 -18.90 12.30 3.66
N LEU A 297 -19.49 11.27 4.30
CA LEU A 297 -18.82 10.46 5.32
C LEU A 297 -17.63 9.69 4.72
N GLU A 298 -17.83 8.98 3.61
CA GLU A 298 -16.77 8.23 2.91
C GLU A 298 -15.61 9.13 2.46
N VAL A 299 -15.91 10.33 1.95
CA VAL A 299 -14.90 11.32 1.53
C VAL A 299 -14.15 11.91 2.74
N ARG A 300 -14.80 12.09 3.89
CA ARG A 300 -14.12 12.46 5.15
C ARG A 300 -13.20 11.34 5.64
N VAL A 301 -13.59 10.07 5.53
CA VAL A 301 -12.74 8.90 5.83
C VAL A 301 -11.51 8.88 4.92
N LEU A 302 -11.70 8.99 3.60
CA LEU A 302 -10.61 9.05 2.62
C LEU A 302 -9.66 10.24 2.84
N CYS A 303 -10.19 11.38 3.28
CA CYS A 303 -9.38 12.54 3.65
C CYS A 303 -8.69 12.37 5.02
N GLN A 304 -9.09 11.40 5.84
CA GLN A 304 -8.76 11.25 7.27
C GLN A 304 -9.05 12.55 8.05
N PHE A 305 -10.28 13.03 7.90
CA PHE A 305 -10.80 14.27 8.50
C PHE A 305 -12.28 14.08 8.90
N LEU A 306 -12.52 13.31 9.97
CA LEU A 306 -13.84 13.15 10.58
C LEU A 306 -14.22 14.32 11.52
N PRO A 307 -15.50 14.46 11.94
CA PRO A 307 -15.94 15.46 12.91
C PRO A 307 -15.31 15.25 14.30
N GLU A 308 -15.51 16.22 15.20
CA GLU A 308 -14.78 16.29 16.48
C GLU A 308 -15.28 15.29 17.54
N ASN A 309 -16.58 14.93 17.50
CA ASN A 309 -17.15 13.87 18.35
C ASN A 309 -16.40 12.53 18.21
N PHE A 310 -15.83 12.26 17.04
CA PHE A 310 -15.02 11.08 16.77
C PHE A 310 -13.69 11.04 17.55
N ASN A 311 -13.18 12.18 18.02
CA ASN A 311 -12.02 12.20 18.90
C ASN A 311 -12.40 11.90 20.35
N LEU A 312 -13.61 12.26 20.79
CA LEU A 312 -14.09 12.00 22.15
C LEU A 312 -14.11 10.49 22.50
N LEU A 313 -14.21 9.62 21.48
CA LEU A 313 -14.00 8.16 21.60
C LEU A 313 -12.66 7.76 22.26
N GLN A 314 -11.65 8.64 22.29
CA GLN A 314 -10.37 8.41 22.98
C GLN A 314 -10.40 8.80 24.46
N ASN A 315 -11.40 9.59 24.88
CA ASN A 315 -11.57 10.06 26.26
C ASN A 315 -12.40 9.06 27.08
N PHE A 316 -13.33 8.33 26.45
CA PHE A 316 -14.11 7.25 27.08
C PHE A 316 -13.26 6.05 27.54
N ILE A 317 -12.03 5.91 27.03
CA ILE A 317 -11.07 4.91 27.51
C ILE A 317 -10.02 5.65 28.31
N SER A 318 -10.07 5.53 29.64
CA SER A 318 -9.18 6.23 30.57
C SER A 318 -7.72 6.21 30.12
N PRO A 319 -6.94 7.29 30.35
CA PRO A 319 -5.51 7.22 30.20
C PRO A 319 -4.98 6.10 31.10
N ILE A 320 -4.02 5.32 30.60
CA ILE A 320 -3.23 4.43 31.46
C ILE A 320 -2.35 5.35 32.29
N ASN A 321 -2.82 5.70 33.49
CA ASN A 321 -1.99 6.35 34.49
C ASN A 321 -0.74 5.50 34.72
N SER A 322 0.38 6.15 35.04
CA SER A 322 1.61 5.46 35.45
C SER A 322 1.44 4.88 36.85
N VAL A 323 0.63 3.82 36.95
CA VAL A 323 0.60 2.90 38.09
C VAL A 323 2.03 2.41 38.33
N SER A 324 2.40 2.21 39.59
CA SER A 324 3.66 1.62 40.08
C SER A 324 3.80 0.14 39.69
N LEU A 325 3.78 -0.12 38.39
CA LEU A 325 4.00 -1.42 37.78
C LEU A 325 5.51 -1.62 37.59
N ASN A 326 6.10 -2.51 38.39
CA ASN A 326 7.52 -2.90 38.34
C ASN A 326 7.93 -3.66 37.06
N ASN A 327 7.21 -3.47 35.94
CA ASN A 327 7.37 -4.25 34.72
C ASN A 327 6.98 -3.43 33.48
N GLU A 328 7.95 -2.74 32.88
CA GLU A 328 7.76 -1.85 31.72
C GLU A 328 7.08 -2.55 30.53
N GLN A 329 7.36 -3.84 30.31
CA GLN A 329 6.82 -4.61 29.20
C GLN A 329 5.28 -4.70 29.25
N LYS A 330 4.71 -4.82 30.46
CA LYS A 330 3.24 -4.83 30.65
C LYS A 330 2.63 -3.46 30.31
N SER A 331 3.29 -2.36 30.66
CA SER A 331 2.87 -1.00 30.28
C SER A 331 2.91 -0.80 28.75
N ILE A 332 3.96 -1.29 28.09
CA ILE A 332 4.10 -1.27 26.63
C ILE A 332 3.00 -2.10 25.95
N GLN A 333 2.69 -3.30 26.45
CA GLN A 333 1.61 -4.15 25.92
C GLN A 333 0.24 -3.44 26.05
N LEU A 334 -0.13 -3.01 27.26
CA LEU A 334 -1.40 -2.31 27.53
C LEU A 334 -1.56 -1.03 26.69
N LYS A 335 -0.47 -0.30 26.45
CA LYS A 335 -0.45 0.89 25.57
C LYS A 335 -0.76 0.54 24.11
N ASN A 336 -0.16 -0.52 23.57
CA ASN A 336 -0.46 -1.01 22.22
C ASN A 336 -1.90 -1.58 22.13
N GLU A 337 -2.40 -2.22 23.18
CA GLU A 337 -3.78 -2.72 23.26
C GLU A 337 -4.82 -1.61 23.34
N ARG A 338 -4.60 -0.57 24.15
CA ARG A 338 -5.45 0.63 24.17
C ARG A 338 -5.55 1.28 22.78
N ILE A 339 -4.46 1.28 22.00
CA ILE A 339 -4.47 1.75 20.60
C ILE A 339 -5.33 0.83 19.69
N LYS A 340 -5.20 -0.50 19.82
CA LYS A 340 -6.06 -1.47 19.09
C LYS A 340 -7.55 -1.27 19.43
N ILE A 341 -7.91 -1.15 20.71
CA ILE A 341 -9.29 -0.97 21.17
C ILE A 341 -9.85 0.38 20.67
N ILE A 342 -9.09 1.47 20.79
CA ILE A 342 -9.47 2.78 20.24
C ILE A 342 -9.75 2.69 18.73
N LYS A 343 -8.90 1.99 17.97
CA LYS A 343 -9.13 1.74 16.53
C LYS A 343 -10.38 0.92 16.26
N GLU A 344 -10.63 -0.13 17.04
CA GLU A 344 -11.79 -1.00 16.85
C GLU A 344 -13.11 -0.30 17.17
N ALA A 345 -13.18 0.43 18.29
CA ALA A 345 -14.32 1.28 18.63
C ALA A 345 -14.58 2.32 17.52
N LYS A 346 -13.51 2.95 17.00
CA LYS A 346 -13.57 3.88 15.86
C LYS A 346 -14.05 3.23 14.55
N ARG A 347 -13.70 1.97 14.28
CA ARG A 347 -14.23 1.19 13.14
C ARG A 347 -15.71 0.82 13.33
N LYS A 348 -16.09 0.35 14.53
CA LYS A 348 -17.47 0.01 14.89
C LYS A 348 -18.41 1.22 14.80
N TRP A 349 -17.98 2.37 15.29
CA TRP A 349 -18.71 3.64 15.14
C TRP A 349 -18.98 3.98 13.67
N LEU A 350 -17.97 3.90 12.81
CA LEU A 350 -18.16 4.15 11.37
C LEU A 350 -19.03 3.11 10.66
N HIS A 351 -18.97 1.85 11.09
CA HIS A 351 -19.83 0.79 10.57
C HIS A 351 -21.30 1.03 10.91
N LEU A 352 -21.59 1.48 12.14
CA LEU A 352 -22.95 1.85 12.58
C LEU A 352 -23.50 3.06 11.81
N TYR A 353 -22.69 4.09 11.56
CA TYR A 353 -23.13 5.24 10.75
C TYR A 353 -23.39 4.85 9.30
N LEU A 354 -22.50 4.09 8.64
CA LEU A 354 -22.75 3.59 7.29
C LEU A 354 -23.99 2.68 7.25
N TRP A 355 -24.20 1.83 8.26
CA TRP A 355 -25.42 1.02 8.36
C TRP A 355 -26.69 1.87 8.44
N ALA A 356 -26.70 2.93 9.26
CA ALA A 356 -27.86 3.82 9.38
C ALA A 356 -28.18 4.56 8.06
N HIS A 357 -27.17 4.95 7.28
CA HIS A 357 -27.40 5.51 5.94
C HIS A 357 -27.86 4.44 4.94
N GLU A 358 -27.22 3.25 4.89
CA GLU A 358 -27.62 2.17 3.98
C GLU A 358 -29.05 1.67 4.27
N THR A 359 -29.45 1.58 5.55
CA THR A 359 -30.80 1.17 5.98
C THR A 359 -31.85 2.20 5.57
N LYS A 360 -31.62 3.50 5.82
CA LYS A 360 -32.52 4.58 5.34
C LYS A 360 -32.69 4.59 3.82
N LEU A 361 -31.64 4.31 3.07
CA LEU A 361 -31.73 4.21 1.61
C LEU A 361 -32.58 3.01 1.18
N GLN A 362 -32.51 1.90 1.90
CA GLN A 362 -33.37 0.71 1.69
C GLN A 362 -34.83 0.96 2.09
N GLU A 363 -35.09 1.63 3.23
CA GLU A 363 -36.43 2.05 3.67
C GLU A 363 -37.12 2.91 2.60
N TYR A 364 -36.42 3.90 2.05
CA TYR A 364 -36.95 4.72 0.96
C TYR A 364 -37.04 3.97 -0.39
N ASP A 365 -36.14 3.03 -0.71
CA ASP A 365 -36.27 2.23 -1.94
C ASP A 365 -37.49 1.29 -1.84
N LEU A 366 -37.81 0.78 -0.65
CA LEU A 366 -39.04 0.01 -0.40
C LEU A 366 -40.30 0.88 -0.57
N GLN A 367 -40.35 2.07 0.08
CA GLN A 367 -41.44 3.03 -0.10
C GLN A 367 -41.63 3.42 -1.57
N TYR A 368 -40.54 3.57 -2.32
CA TYR A 368 -40.61 3.83 -3.76
C TYR A 368 -41.26 2.68 -4.53
N GLN A 369 -40.92 1.41 -4.23
CA GLN A 369 -41.55 0.26 -4.87
C GLN A 369 -43.03 0.11 -4.49
N GLU A 370 -43.40 0.42 -3.24
CA GLU A 370 -44.80 0.37 -2.78
C GLU A 370 -45.67 1.40 -3.52
N VAL A 371 -45.21 2.66 -3.62
CA VAL A 371 -45.91 3.72 -4.36
C VAL A 371 -45.90 3.46 -5.87
N LEU A 372 -44.82 2.90 -6.42
CA LEU A 372 -44.76 2.51 -7.83
C LEU A 372 -45.74 1.37 -8.15
N LYS A 373 -45.88 0.39 -7.25
CA LYS A 373 -46.88 -0.69 -7.39
C LYS A 373 -48.32 -0.19 -7.25
N GLN A 374 -48.58 0.81 -6.41
CA GLN A 374 -49.88 1.49 -6.36
C GLN A 374 -50.20 2.18 -7.69
N LEU A 375 -49.19 2.81 -8.31
CA LEU A 375 -49.32 3.44 -9.62
C LEU A 375 -49.54 2.40 -10.75
N GLU A 376 -48.87 1.25 -10.70
CA GLU A 376 -49.14 0.11 -11.61
C GLU A 376 -50.59 -0.40 -11.50
N THR A 377 -51.13 -0.59 -10.30
CA THR A 377 -52.52 -1.04 -10.13
C THR A 377 -53.54 0.03 -10.53
N ILE A 378 -53.27 1.32 -10.28
CA ILE A 378 -54.15 2.42 -10.70
C ILE A 378 -54.22 2.52 -12.23
N ILE A 379 -53.08 2.43 -12.93
CA ILE A 379 -53.05 2.44 -14.41
C ILE A 379 -53.77 1.19 -14.97
N SER A 380 -53.57 0.03 -14.35
CA SER A 380 -54.19 -1.24 -14.77
C SER A 380 -55.71 -1.26 -14.55
N ASN A 381 -56.20 -0.73 -13.42
CA ASN A 381 -57.63 -0.75 -13.08
C ASN A 381 -58.45 0.29 -13.88
N ASN A 382 -57.85 1.42 -14.22
CA ASN A 382 -58.57 2.53 -14.87
C ASN A 382 -58.59 2.45 -16.41
N ASN A 383 -58.03 1.39 -17.02
CA ASN A 383 -57.99 1.19 -18.47
C ASN A 383 -57.40 2.38 -19.26
N ILE A 384 -56.41 3.09 -18.68
CA ILE A 384 -55.82 4.31 -19.25
C ILE A 384 -54.85 3.96 -20.38
N ASN A 385 -55.41 3.55 -21.52
CA ASN A 385 -54.69 3.26 -22.75
C ASN A 385 -54.86 4.41 -23.74
N ILE A 386 -54.31 5.57 -23.40
CA ILE A 386 -54.42 6.79 -24.21
C ILE A 386 -53.46 6.72 -25.40
N ASP A 387 -54.02 6.69 -26.61
CA ASP A 387 -53.35 6.95 -27.90
C ASP A 387 -52.02 6.20 -28.14
N GLY A 388 -51.91 4.98 -27.63
CA GLY A 388 -50.72 4.13 -27.77
C GLY A 388 -49.50 4.58 -26.95
N ILE A 389 -49.65 5.59 -26.09
CA ILE A 389 -48.58 6.12 -25.24
C ILE A 389 -48.56 5.36 -23.92
N ASN A 390 -47.53 4.55 -23.71
CA ASN A 390 -47.33 3.86 -22.43
C ASN A 390 -46.87 4.86 -21.34
N LEU A 391 -47.83 5.46 -20.65
CA LEU A 391 -47.64 6.45 -19.59
C LEU A 391 -46.68 5.96 -18.49
N PHE A 392 -46.76 4.67 -18.13
CA PHE A 392 -45.87 4.05 -17.15
C PHE A 392 -44.40 4.04 -17.61
N ASN A 393 -44.13 3.80 -18.89
CA ASN A 393 -42.78 3.92 -19.45
C ASN A 393 -42.29 5.38 -19.43
N ASN A 394 -43.15 6.35 -19.73
CA ASN A 394 -42.78 7.77 -19.68
C ASN A 394 -42.43 8.21 -18.24
N ILE A 395 -43.21 7.80 -17.25
CA ILE A 395 -42.93 8.03 -15.82
C ILE A 395 -41.62 7.35 -15.42
N ASN A 396 -41.38 6.10 -15.82
CA ASN A 396 -40.11 5.41 -15.51
C ASN A 396 -38.89 6.06 -16.19
N GLN A 397 -39.02 6.54 -17.42
CA GLN A 397 -37.97 7.31 -18.11
C GLN A 397 -37.69 8.64 -17.39
N TYR A 398 -38.73 9.40 -17.05
CA TYR A 398 -38.63 10.65 -16.30
C TYR A 398 -37.96 10.45 -14.93
N MET A 399 -38.43 9.48 -14.14
CA MET A 399 -37.86 9.18 -12.82
C MET A 399 -36.42 8.68 -12.93
N SER A 400 -36.09 7.88 -13.96
CA SER A 400 -34.70 7.45 -14.22
C SER A 400 -33.79 8.63 -14.58
N TYR A 401 -34.28 9.55 -15.41
CA TYR A 401 -33.59 10.76 -15.81
C TYR A 401 -33.31 11.69 -14.60
N ARG A 402 -34.35 12.07 -13.84
CA ARG A 402 -34.23 12.92 -12.64
C ARG A 402 -33.31 12.29 -11.59
N THR A 403 -33.40 10.97 -11.40
CA THR A 403 -32.51 10.19 -10.54
C THR A 403 -31.04 10.25 -10.99
N ASN A 404 -30.75 10.24 -12.29
CA ASN A 404 -29.39 10.36 -12.81
C ASN A 404 -28.85 11.80 -12.68
N ARG A 405 -29.69 12.81 -12.94
CA ARG A 405 -29.38 14.23 -12.72
C ARG A 405 -28.94 14.49 -11.27
N MET A 406 -29.71 13.99 -10.29
CA MET A 406 -29.37 14.09 -8.86
C MET A 406 -27.98 13.53 -8.54
N LYS A 407 -27.66 12.32 -9.03
CA LYS A 407 -26.32 11.72 -8.85
C LYS A 407 -25.21 12.54 -9.49
N GLN A 408 -25.46 13.14 -10.65
CA GLN A 408 -24.49 13.96 -11.36
C GLN A 408 -24.18 15.25 -10.59
N ASP A 409 -25.19 15.96 -10.08
CA ASP A 409 -24.97 17.15 -9.27
C ASP A 409 -24.30 16.82 -7.91
N ILE A 410 -24.63 15.69 -7.25
CA ILE A 410 -23.88 15.21 -6.08
C ILE A 410 -22.42 14.92 -6.45
N SER A 411 -22.18 14.17 -7.52
CA SER A 411 -20.83 13.84 -8.02
C SER A 411 -20.00 15.11 -8.29
N ASN A 412 -20.60 16.14 -8.89
CA ASN A 412 -19.97 17.43 -9.15
C ASN A 412 -19.55 18.18 -7.86
N LYS A 413 -20.31 18.06 -6.77
CA LYS A 413 -19.96 18.66 -5.47
C LYS A 413 -18.72 18.01 -4.83
N ILE A 414 -18.59 16.69 -4.93
CA ILE A 414 -17.62 15.90 -4.14
C ILE A 414 -16.13 16.32 -4.32
N PRO A 415 -15.60 16.56 -5.54
CA PRO A 415 -14.21 17.02 -5.73
C PRO A 415 -13.90 18.33 -4.99
N SER A 416 -14.85 19.27 -4.97
CA SER A 416 -14.71 20.54 -4.26
C SER A 416 -14.61 20.33 -2.74
N PHE A 417 -15.48 19.48 -2.17
CA PHE A 417 -15.42 19.12 -0.76
C PHE A 417 -14.13 18.36 -0.39
N ARG A 418 -13.72 17.36 -1.17
CA ARG A 418 -12.44 16.65 -1.00
C ARG A 418 -11.26 17.63 -1.00
N GLY A 419 -11.26 18.60 -1.92
CA GLY A 419 -10.26 19.67 -1.98
C GLY A 419 -10.29 20.59 -0.76
N LYS A 420 -11.47 20.92 -0.21
CA LYS A 420 -11.59 21.69 1.05
C LYS A 420 -11.00 20.89 2.23
N LEU A 421 -11.41 19.64 2.41
CA LEU A 421 -10.97 18.74 3.49
C LEU A 421 -9.45 18.52 3.50
N LEU A 422 -8.84 18.21 2.35
CA LEU A 422 -7.39 18.02 2.24
C LEU A 422 -6.59 19.31 2.55
N ARG A 423 -7.12 20.49 2.20
CA ARG A 423 -6.49 21.78 2.56
C ARG A 423 -6.61 22.08 4.05
N ASN A 424 -7.71 21.71 4.69
CA ASN A 424 -7.88 21.86 6.14
C ASN A 424 -6.98 20.90 6.92
N ARG A 425 -6.92 19.62 6.53
CA ARG A 425 -5.98 18.62 7.10
C ARG A 425 -4.51 19.05 6.96
N LYS A 426 -4.11 19.66 5.85
CA LYS A 426 -2.74 20.19 5.68
C LYS A 426 -2.42 21.37 6.59
N ARG A 427 -3.42 22.14 7.03
CA ARG A 427 -3.26 23.28 7.94
C ARG A 427 -3.24 22.87 9.41
N SER A 428 -4.00 21.83 9.79
CA SER A 428 -3.98 21.33 11.16
C SER A 428 -2.82 20.36 11.38
N LEU A 429 -1.78 20.83 12.07
CA LEU A 429 -0.71 19.97 12.59
C LEU A 429 -1.14 19.15 13.82
N LEU A 430 -2.13 19.67 14.57
CA LEU A 430 -2.55 19.16 15.89
C LEU A 430 -3.79 18.25 15.83
N THR A 431 -4.86 18.62 15.12
CA THR A 431 -6.11 17.83 15.01
C THR A 431 -6.06 16.82 13.85
N LYS A 432 -5.08 15.92 13.89
CA LYS A 432 -5.02 14.79 12.95
C LYS A 432 -5.94 13.67 13.41
N ASN A 433 -7.19 13.72 12.94
CA ASN A 433 -8.24 12.72 13.20
C ASN A 433 -7.93 11.42 12.44
N MET A 434 -6.86 10.73 12.82
CA MET A 434 -6.30 9.61 12.08
C MET A 434 -7.17 8.35 12.18
N ILE A 435 -7.96 8.12 11.13
CA ILE A 435 -8.32 6.77 10.69
C ILE A 435 -7.50 6.42 9.46
N SER A 436 -6.22 6.17 9.68
CA SER A 436 -5.52 5.27 8.78
C SER A 436 -5.79 3.84 9.27
N VAL A 437 -6.22 2.94 8.38
CA VAL A 437 -5.75 1.55 8.49
C VAL A 437 -4.34 1.52 7.90
N SER A 438 -3.50 2.28 8.58
CA SER A 438 -2.08 2.03 8.62
C SER A 438 -1.90 0.66 9.29
N PRO A 439 -0.99 -0.17 8.78
CA PRO A 439 -0.46 -1.28 9.54
C PRO A 439 0.48 -0.69 10.59
N GLU A 440 -0.10 -0.26 11.71
CA GLU A 440 0.62 0.52 12.71
C GLU A 440 1.79 -0.30 13.25
N PRO A 441 3.02 0.25 13.22
CA PRO A 441 4.16 -0.47 13.72
C PRO A 441 3.97 -0.79 15.21
N TYR A 442 3.97 -2.08 15.56
CA TYR A 442 3.94 -2.49 16.96
C TYR A 442 5.20 -1.98 17.63
N LEU A 443 5.04 -1.10 18.63
CA LEU A 443 6.14 -0.44 19.30
C LEU A 443 6.43 -1.16 20.61
N ASP A 444 7.43 -2.04 20.60
CA ASP A 444 8.00 -2.71 21.78
C ASP A 444 9.11 -1.84 22.40
N LEU A 445 8.75 -0.58 22.69
CA LEU A 445 9.59 0.47 23.29
C LEU A 445 8.72 1.41 24.14
N VAL A 446 9.28 1.94 25.24
CA VAL A 446 8.61 2.93 26.11
C VAL A 446 8.21 4.19 25.33
N SER A 447 9.11 4.70 24.47
CA SER A 447 8.93 5.91 23.66
C SER A 447 9.17 5.65 22.17
N ASN A 448 8.65 6.53 21.30
CA ASN A 448 8.83 6.43 19.85
C ASN A 448 10.10 7.19 19.41
N PRO A 449 11.12 6.53 18.85
CA PRO A 449 12.35 7.19 18.42
C PRO A 449 12.24 7.92 17.06
N PHE A 450 11.15 7.74 16.32
CA PHE A 450 10.98 8.29 14.97
C PHE A 450 10.32 9.67 14.99
N THR A 451 10.77 10.56 14.09
CA THR A 451 10.10 11.85 13.86
C THR A 451 8.70 11.62 13.28
N PRO A 452 7.78 12.59 13.36
CA PRO A 452 6.44 12.45 12.80
C PRO A 452 6.40 12.08 11.30
N LEU A 453 7.42 12.45 10.53
CA LEU A 453 7.55 12.10 9.11
C LEU A 453 8.06 10.66 8.90
N GLU A 454 9.09 10.25 9.64
CA GLU A 454 9.60 8.87 9.62
C GLU A 454 8.53 7.87 10.12
N TRP A 455 7.84 8.22 11.20
CA TRP A 455 6.74 7.44 11.77
C TRP A 455 5.57 7.34 10.77
N HIS A 456 5.20 8.43 10.11
CA HIS A 456 4.18 8.40 9.06
C HIS A 456 4.59 7.54 7.85
N HIS A 457 5.89 7.44 7.53
CA HIS A 457 6.35 6.55 6.47
C HIS A 457 6.32 5.07 6.86
N LEU A 458 6.70 4.73 8.09
CA LEU A 458 6.52 3.37 8.64
C LEU A 458 5.03 2.97 8.66
N MET A 459 4.15 3.94 8.93
CA MET A 459 2.69 3.82 8.87
C MET A 459 2.11 3.66 7.45
N LEU A 460 2.90 3.68 6.38
CA LEU A 460 2.45 3.25 5.04
C LEU A 460 2.58 1.73 4.85
N GLY A 461 3.34 1.08 5.73
CA GLY A 461 3.47 -0.37 5.83
C GLY A 461 4.58 -1.01 5.01
N PRO A 462 4.82 -2.31 5.22
CA PRO A 462 5.96 -3.00 4.61
C PRO A 462 5.89 -3.07 3.08
N SER A 463 4.67 -3.16 2.54
CA SER A 463 4.37 -3.15 1.10
C SER A 463 4.45 -1.75 0.44
N CYS A 464 4.83 -0.70 1.18
CA CYS A 464 5.06 0.62 0.61
C CYS A 464 6.31 0.60 -0.30
N ILE A 465 6.11 0.75 -1.60
CA ILE A 465 7.19 0.79 -2.60
C ILE A 465 7.69 2.24 -2.77
N ARG A 466 8.97 2.39 -3.16
CA ARG A 466 9.50 3.69 -3.65
C ARG A 466 9.07 3.90 -5.09
N LEU A 467 8.28 4.95 -5.30
CA LEU A 467 7.44 5.14 -6.49
C LEU A 467 8.19 5.03 -7.82
N ASN A 468 9.38 5.63 -7.90
CA ASN A 468 10.21 5.57 -9.11
C ASN A 468 11.67 5.38 -8.71
N GLN A 469 12.16 4.13 -8.68
CA GLN A 469 13.56 3.86 -8.34
C GLN A 469 14.52 4.34 -9.42
N SER A 470 14.10 4.29 -10.69
CA SER A 470 14.85 4.88 -11.82
C SER A 470 15.17 6.36 -11.62
N ALA A 471 14.25 7.15 -11.02
CA ALA A 471 14.45 8.58 -10.71
C ALA A 471 15.61 8.86 -9.75
N LEU A 472 16.05 7.84 -9.00
CA LEU A 472 17.13 7.89 -8.02
C LEU A 472 18.44 7.27 -8.54
N ARG A 473 18.40 6.60 -9.70
CA ARG A 473 19.55 5.90 -10.28
C ARG A 473 20.26 6.82 -11.28
N PRO A 474 21.58 7.05 -11.15
CA PRO A 474 22.37 7.65 -12.23
C PRO A 474 22.26 6.84 -13.53
N ARG A 475 22.43 7.49 -14.70
CA ARG A 475 22.28 6.86 -16.03
C ARG A 475 22.98 5.49 -16.15
N LYS A 476 24.23 5.39 -15.68
CA LYS A 476 25.00 4.12 -15.64
C LYS A 476 24.36 2.98 -14.84
N GLN A 477 23.52 3.27 -13.84
CA GLN A 477 22.75 2.26 -13.10
C GLN A 477 21.40 1.93 -13.74
N GLN A 478 20.89 2.79 -14.63
CA GLN A 478 19.75 2.50 -15.48
C GLN A 478 20.19 1.59 -16.64
N GLU A 479 21.31 1.91 -17.29
CA GLU A 479 21.96 1.08 -18.33
C GLU A 479 22.22 -0.36 -17.85
N ILE A 480 22.72 -0.54 -16.61
CA ILE A 480 22.89 -1.88 -16.00
C ILE A 480 21.55 -2.58 -15.74
N GLN A 481 20.49 -1.85 -15.35
CA GLN A 481 19.16 -2.45 -15.16
C GLN A 481 18.56 -2.89 -16.49
N ILE A 482 18.65 -2.06 -17.53
CA ILE A 482 18.20 -2.36 -18.90
C ILE A 482 18.85 -3.66 -19.38
N LYS A 483 20.18 -3.75 -19.32
CA LYS A 483 20.91 -4.97 -19.74
C LYS A 483 20.51 -6.21 -18.94
N ASN A 484 20.25 -6.09 -17.64
CA ASN A 484 19.82 -7.21 -16.81
C ASN A 484 18.37 -7.66 -17.10
N GLU A 485 17.46 -6.74 -17.41
CA GLU A 485 16.06 -7.06 -17.69
C GLU A 485 15.85 -7.56 -19.12
N HIS A 486 16.56 -6.96 -20.08
CA HIS A 486 16.69 -7.45 -21.45
C HIS A 486 17.21 -8.88 -21.48
N HIS A 487 18.37 -9.14 -20.87
CA HIS A 487 18.98 -10.48 -20.84
C HIS A 487 18.09 -11.53 -20.16
N ASP A 488 17.47 -11.20 -19.01
CA ASP A 488 16.60 -12.14 -18.28
C ASP A 488 15.30 -12.50 -19.03
N ILE A 489 14.74 -11.57 -19.81
CA ILE A 489 13.58 -11.85 -20.67
C ILE A 489 14.04 -12.62 -21.91
N LEU A 490 15.03 -12.11 -22.64
CA LEU A 490 15.57 -12.73 -23.86
C LEU A 490 16.00 -14.18 -23.63
N THR A 491 16.72 -14.47 -22.55
CA THR A 491 17.15 -15.83 -22.22
C THR A 491 15.97 -16.76 -21.95
N LYS A 492 14.87 -16.30 -21.32
CA LYS A 492 13.67 -17.13 -21.12
C LYS A 492 12.92 -17.39 -22.42
N VAL A 493 12.76 -16.38 -23.27
CA VAL A 493 12.14 -16.54 -24.59
C VAL A 493 12.97 -17.50 -25.44
N GLN A 494 14.30 -17.35 -25.46
CA GLN A 494 15.21 -18.29 -26.12
C GLN A 494 15.08 -19.71 -25.55
N ASP A 495 15.36 -19.91 -24.27
CA ASP A 495 15.43 -21.26 -23.67
C ASP A 495 14.10 -22.02 -23.82
N ASN A 496 12.96 -21.33 -23.71
CA ASN A 496 11.64 -21.92 -23.87
C ASN A 496 11.32 -22.23 -25.35
N LEU A 497 11.56 -21.31 -26.29
CA LEU A 497 11.27 -21.58 -27.72
C LEU A 497 12.25 -22.58 -28.35
N ILE A 498 13.51 -22.65 -27.87
CA ILE A 498 14.47 -23.72 -28.20
C ILE A 498 13.93 -25.08 -27.70
N GLN A 499 13.39 -25.14 -26.48
CA GLN A 499 12.85 -26.37 -25.90
C GLN A 499 11.57 -26.85 -26.61
N LEU A 500 10.70 -25.92 -27.04
CA LEU A 500 9.38 -26.22 -27.62
C LEU A 500 9.39 -26.45 -29.14
N TYR A 501 10.12 -25.61 -29.89
CA TYR A 501 10.08 -25.57 -31.36
C TYR A 501 11.45 -25.77 -32.01
N HIS A 502 12.49 -26.07 -31.23
CA HIS A 502 13.86 -26.34 -31.68
C HIS A 502 14.51 -25.25 -32.55
N ILE A 503 13.99 -24.01 -32.48
CA ILE A 503 14.54 -22.85 -33.18
C ILE A 503 16.00 -22.64 -32.73
N PRO A 504 17.00 -22.65 -33.64
CA PRO A 504 18.40 -22.49 -33.26
C PRO A 504 18.66 -21.18 -32.51
N ARG A 505 19.51 -21.20 -31.48
CA ARG A 505 19.84 -19.99 -30.69
C ARG A 505 20.49 -18.87 -31.50
N THR A 506 21.01 -19.19 -32.68
CA THR A 506 21.59 -18.30 -33.69
C THR A 506 20.57 -17.68 -34.65
N HIS A 507 19.31 -18.12 -34.65
CA HIS A 507 18.28 -17.68 -35.59
C HIS A 507 18.01 -16.17 -35.50
N SER A 508 17.92 -15.50 -36.65
CA SER A 508 17.79 -14.03 -36.78
C SER A 508 16.64 -13.45 -35.95
N ILE A 509 15.52 -14.15 -35.87
CA ILE A 509 14.35 -13.77 -35.06
C ILE A 509 14.68 -13.46 -33.58
N PHE A 510 15.67 -14.13 -32.98
CA PHE A 510 16.09 -13.83 -31.61
C PHE A 510 16.94 -12.55 -31.53
N GLN A 511 17.61 -12.17 -32.62
CA GLN A 511 18.30 -10.89 -32.74
C GLN A 511 17.28 -9.75 -32.92
N GLU A 512 16.27 -9.94 -33.77
CA GLU A 512 15.18 -8.99 -33.96
C GLU A 512 14.40 -8.76 -32.66
N TYR A 513 13.95 -9.82 -32.00
CA TYR A 513 13.30 -9.73 -30.68
C TYR A 513 14.21 -9.04 -29.64
N SER A 514 15.51 -9.34 -29.67
CA SER A 514 16.50 -8.68 -28.82
C SER A 514 16.60 -7.17 -29.09
N HIS A 515 16.55 -6.74 -30.36
CA HIS A 515 16.56 -5.32 -30.73
C HIS A 515 15.29 -4.60 -30.29
N GLN A 516 14.11 -5.07 -30.72
CA GLN A 516 12.83 -4.42 -30.37
C GLN A 516 12.62 -4.32 -28.85
N LEU A 517 13.01 -5.36 -28.10
CA LEU A 517 12.99 -5.36 -26.63
C LEU A 517 13.96 -4.35 -26.01
N LEU A 518 15.17 -4.22 -26.55
CA LEU A 518 16.20 -3.31 -26.04
C LEU A 518 15.82 -1.85 -26.29
N ASP A 519 15.28 -1.55 -27.47
CA ASP A 519 14.82 -0.21 -27.85
C ASP A 519 13.61 0.22 -27.02
N TYR A 520 12.63 -0.68 -26.81
CA TYR A 520 11.52 -0.45 -25.89
C TYR A 520 12.01 -0.12 -24.46
N PHE A 521 12.98 -0.88 -23.95
CA PHE A 521 13.56 -0.60 -22.63
C PHE A 521 14.30 0.74 -22.61
N HIS A 522 15.10 1.07 -23.63
CA HIS A 522 15.82 2.34 -23.70
C HIS A 522 14.87 3.53 -23.75
N HIS A 523 13.85 3.49 -24.61
CA HIS A 523 12.81 4.51 -24.67
C HIS A 523 12.17 4.69 -23.28
N SER A 524 11.61 3.61 -22.72
CA SER A 524 10.81 3.64 -21.49
C SER A 524 11.61 4.05 -20.24
N TYR A 525 12.88 3.65 -20.11
CA TYR A 525 13.73 4.07 -18.99
C TYR A 525 14.19 5.52 -19.11
N TYR A 526 14.24 6.09 -20.32
CA TYR A 526 14.64 7.48 -20.54
C TYR A 526 13.48 8.47 -20.67
N THR A 527 12.23 8.03 -20.92
CA THR A 527 11.02 8.88 -20.92
C THR A 527 10.93 9.72 -19.63
N PRO A 528 10.95 11.07 -19.67
CA PRO A 528 11.11 11.88 -18.47
C PRO A 528 9.93 11.75 -17.48
N LEU A 529 10.23 11.59 -16.20
CA LEU A 529 9.22 11.57 -15.14
C LEU A 529 8.69 12.96 -14.79
N SER A 530 7.46 13.02 -14.31
CA SER A 530 6.88 14.25 -13.74
C SER A 530 7.79 14.82 -12.64
N TYR A 531 7.82 16.15 -12.48
CA TYR A 531 8.58 16.80 -11.41
C TYR A 531 8.16 16.27 -10.02
N LYS A 532 6.85 16.15 -9.82
CA LYS A 532 6.21 15.58 -8.62
C LYS A 532 6.73 14.17 -8.28
N ASP A 533 6.80 13.28 -9.27
CA ASP A 533 7.29 11.91 -9.10
C ASP A 533 8.78 11.84 -8.75
N ARG A 534 9.59 12.78 -9.28
CA ARG A 534 11.03 12.88 -8.98
C ARG A 534 11.26 13.36 -7.54
N ILE A 535 10.59 14.44 -7.11
CA ILE A 535 10.68 14.94 -5.73
C ILE A 535 10.19 13.89 -4.73
N GLN A 536 9.02 13.29 -4.97
CA GLN A 536 8.43 12.31 -4.04
C GLN A 536 9.31 11.06 -3.88
N ALA A 537 10.00 10.61 -4.95
CA ALA A 537 10.97 9.51 -4.85
C ALA A 537 12.21 9.90 -4.01
N GLN A 538 12.69 11.14 -4.13
CA GLN A 538 13.84 11.66 -3.37
C GLN A 538 13.50 11.80 -1.87
N GLU A 539 12.34 12.37 -1.53
CA GLU A 539 11.85 12.45 -0.14
C GLU A 539 11.75 11.06 0.51
N GLN A 540 11.10 10.10 -0.17
CA GLN A 540 11.00 8.72 0.32
C GLN A 540 12.38 8.07 0.54
N ALA A 541 13.34 8.29 -0.36
CA ALA A 541 14.69 7.76 -0.22
C ALA A 541 15.45 8.37 0.97
N GLN A 542 15.29 9.67 1.21
CA GLN A 542 15.88 10.37 2.37
C GLN A 542 15.28 9.86 3.69
N ILE A 543 13.95 9.69 3.76
CA ILE A 543 13.27 9.17 4.95
C ILE A 543 13.74 7.74 5.27
N VAL A 544 13.79 6.84 4.29
CA VAL A 544 14.30 5.46 4.46
C VAL A 544 15.77 5.45 4.91
N ALA A 545 16.60 6.38 4.40
CA ALA A 545 17.98 6.52 4.85
C ALA A 545 18.09 7.02 6.31
N SER A 546 17.22 7.94 6.74
CA SER A 546 17.16 8.42 8.13
C SER A 546 16.72 7.32 9.10
N ILE A 547 15.64 6.59 8.76
CA ILE A 547 15.14 5.44 9.53
C ILE A 547 16.27 4.41 9.75
N ARG A 548 16.96 4.01 8.67
CA ARG A 548 18.12 3.10 8.74
C ARG A 548 19.26 3.61 9.64
N LYS A 549 19.51 4.92 9.63
CA LYS A 549 20.52 5.54 10.48
C LYS A 549 20.12 5.41 11.96
N LYS A 550 18.87 5.72 12.30
CA LYS A 550 18.33 5.57 13.68
C LYS A 550 18.37 4.13 14.17
N ILE A 551 17.91 3.17 13.37
CA ILE A 551 17.96 1.73 13.68
C ILE A 551 19.37 1.32 14.13
N LYS A 552 20.42 1.74 13.39
CA LYS A 552 21.81 1.46 13.75
C LYS A 552 22.29 2.26 14.97
N GLN A 553 21.92 3.53 15.11
CA GLN A 553 22.37 4.38 16.21
C GLN A 553 21.78 4.03 17.57
N GLN A 554 20.58 3.44 17.60
CA GLN A 554 19.83 3.12 18.83
C GLN A 554 19.70 1.60 19.08
N ASN A 555 20.46 0.78 18.33
CA ASN A 555 20.45 -0.68 18.40
C ASN A 555 19.03 -1.30 18.36
N LEU A 556 18.22 -0.83 17.41
CA LEU A 556 16.84 -1.29 17.23
C LEU A 556 16.78 -2.48 16.25
N VAL A 557 15.75 -3.30 16.39
CA VAL A 557 15.35 -4.30 15.39
C VAL A 557 14.02 -3.89 14.75
N ILE A 558 13.90 -4.12 13.44
CA ILE A 558 12.59 -4.11 12.75
C ILE A 558 12.32 -5.50 12.16
N ARG A 559 11.11 -6.01 12.39
CA ARG A 559 10.61 -7.31 11.88
C ARG A 559 9.19 -7.17 11.34
N LEU A 560 8.66 -8.24 10.74
CA LEU A 560 7.22 -8.37 10.44
C LEU A 560 6.53 -9.09 11.59
N THR A 561 5.36 -8.59 12.01
CA THR A 561 4.49 -9.30 12.96
C THR A 561 3.92 -10.58 12.33
N ASP A 562 3.88 -11.69 13.08
CA ASP A 562 3.50 -13.02 12.58
C ASP A 562 2.14 -13.05 11.86
N LYS A 563 1.06 -12.66 12.55
CA LYS A 563 -0.33 -12.71 12.04
C LYS A 563 -0.90 -11.36 11.55
N GLY A 564 -0.17 -10.26 11.74
CA GLY A 564 -0.63 -8.92 11.37
C GLY A 564 -0.03 -8.35 10.08
N HIS A 565 1.09 -8.89 9.61
CA HIS A 565 1.91 -8.33 8.53
C HIS A 565 2.30 -6.83 8.67
N ASN A 566 2.16 -6.26 9.86
CA ASN A 566 2.68 -4.94 10.23
C ASN A 566 4.19 -4.98 10.47
N PHE A 567 4.81 -3.80 10.58
CA PHE A 567 6.12 -3.68 11.22
C PHE A 567 6.03 -3.96 12.73
N TYR A 568 7.08 -4.57 13.28
CA TYR A 568 7.40 -4.55 14.70
C TYR A 568 8.71 -3.78 14.88
N ILE A 569 8.80 -2.98 15.95
CA ILE A 569 9.94 -2.13 16.28
C ILE A 569 10.25 -2.32 17.77
N GLY A 570 11.46 -2.76 18.10
CA GLY A 570 11.87 -2.97 19.49
C GLY A 570 13.39 -2.88 19.68
N SER A 571 13.84 -3.01 20.92
CA SER A 571 15.27 -3.18 21.23
C SER A 571 15.81 -4.47 20.60
N ALA A 572 16.97 -4.42 19.95
CA ALA A 572 17.62 -5.62 19.43
C ALA A 572 18.07 -6.56 20.55
N MET A 573 18.40 -6.03 21.73
CA MET A 573 18.82 -6.83 22.89
C MET A 573 17.65 -7.62 23.50
N GLU A 574 16.50 -6.98 23.71
CA GLU A 574 15.31 -7.67 24.22
C GLU A 574 14.73 -8.66 23.20
N PHE A 575 14.82 -8.35 21.91
CA PHE A 575 14.45 -9.30 20.86
C PHE A 575 15.39 -10.52 20.81
N GLU A 576 16.68 -10.34 21.06
CA GLU A 576 17.63 -11.45 21.14
C GLU A 576 17.40 -12.30 22.39
N LYS A 577 17.06 -11.72 23.55
CA LYS A 577 16.58 -12.49 24.71
C LYS A 577 15.35 -13.34 24.38
N LYS A 578 14.38 -12.77 23.64
CA LYS A 578 13.18 -13.49 23.18
C LYS A 578 13.52 -14.63 22.20
N ALA A 579 14.57 -14.48 21.39
CA ALA A 579 15.11 -15.55 20.56
C ALA A 579 15.82 -16.63 21.39
N GLN A 580 16.74 -16.25 22.28
CA GLN A 580 17.47 -17.16 23.18
C GLN A 580 16.52 -17.98 24.05
N LYS A 581 15.47 -17.36 24.60
CA LYS A 581 14.41 -18.08 25.31
C LYS A 581 13.76 -19.16 24.43
N PHE A 582 13.47 -18.89 23.16
CA PHE A 582 12.93 -19.92 22.25
C PHE A 582 13.91 -21.10 22.02
N PHE A 583 15.22 -20.86 21.97
CA PHE A 583 16.21 -21.95 21.92
C PHE A 583 16.18 -22.81 23.19
N VAL A 584 16.10 -22.19 24.38
CA VAL A 584 16.03 -22.89 25.67
C VAL A 584 14.69 -23.62 25.86
N ASP A 585 13.56 -22.95 25.63
CA ASP A 585 12.20 -23.49 25.80
C ASP A 585 11.92 -24.72 24.89
N THR A 586 12.67 -24.89 23.80
CA THR A 586 12.49 -26.01 22.87
C THR A 586 13.60 -27.07 22.94
N ASN A 587 14.80 -26.69 23.40
CA ASN A 587 16.01 -27.52 23.42
C ASN A 587 16.32 -28.25 22.09
N ALA A 588 15.80 -27.73 20.96
CA ALA A 588 15.74 -28.43 19.67
C ALA A 588 16.96 -28.19 18.76
N PHE A 589 17.96 -27.46 19.25
CA PHE A 589 19.10 -26.98 18.44
C PHE A 589 20.41 -27.03 19.23
N VAL A 590 21.48 -27.46 18.57
CA VAL A 590 22.84 -27.50 19.11
C VAL A 590 23.73 -26.54 18.33
N GLU A 591 24.56 -25.74 19.01
CA GLU A 591 25.52 -24.85 18.37
C GLU A 591 26.75 -25.63 17.86
N LEU A 592 27.18 -25.35 16.62
CA LEU A 592 28.35 -25.95 16.00
C LEU A 592 29.53 -24.98 16.01
N THR A 593 30.72 -25.49 16.37
CA THR A 593 31.99 -24.75 16.37
C THR A 593 32.52 -24.46 14.97
N GLU A 594 32.32 -25.39 14.03
CA GLU A 594 32.80 -25.31 12.65
C GLU A 594 31.66 -25.15 11.62
N ASN A 595 32.04 -25.04 10.33
CA ASN A 595 31.10 -24.86 9.23
C ASN A 595 30.97 -26.15 8.39
N PRO A 596 29.97 -27.01 8.66
CA PRO A 596 29.82 -28.33 8.02
C PRO A 596 29.25 -28.24 6.59
N PHE A 597 29.19 -27.05 5.96
CA PHE A 597 28.60 -26.88 4.64
C PHE A 597 29.13 -27.86 3.58
N ASN A 598 30.46 -28.07 3.56
CA ASN A 598 31.09 -29.01 2.62
C ASN A 598 30.78 -30.47 2.97
N GLU A 599 30.73 -30.82 4.26
CA GLU A 599 30.40 -32.15 4.74
C GLU A 599 28.96 -32.53 4.36
N ILE A 600 27.99 -31.69 4.70
CA ILE A 600 26.56 -31.90 4.38
C ILE A 600 26.34 -31.95 2.87
N LEU A 601 26.97 -31.06 2.10
CA LEU A 601 26.90 -31.08 0.64
C LEU A 601 27.49 -32.37 0.06
N ASN A 602 28.60 -32.87 0.62
CA ASN A 602 29.19 -34.14 0.20
C ASN A 602 28.31 -35.34 0.60
N LYS A 603 27.76 -35.38 1.83
CA LYS A 603 26.78 -36.41 2.26
C LYS A 603 25.58 -36.49 1.32
N VAL A 604 25.01 -35.34 0.94
CA VAL A 604 23.87 -35.27 0.01
C VAL A 604 24.24 -35.81 -1.38
N VAL A 605 25.37 -35.38 -1.94
CA VAL A 605 25.83 -35.85 -3.26
C VAL A 605 26.13 -37.35 -3.22
N GLN A 606 26.91 -37.81 -2.24
CA GLN A 606 27.26 -39.22 -2.06
C GLN A 606 26.03 -40.10 -1.83
N LEU A 607 25.01 -39.64 -1.10
CA LEU A 607 23.75 -40.40 -0.95
C LEU A 607 23.07 -40.57 -2.31
N LEU A 608 22.91 -39.49 -3.08
CA LEU A 608 22.25 -39.54 -4.38
C LEU A 608 23.03 -40.42 -5.39
N ASP A 609 24.35 -40.27 -5.44
CA ASP A 609 25.21 -41.08 -6.33
C ASP A 609 25.18 -42.57 -5.94
N ASN A 610 25.22 -42.90 -4.64
CA ASN A 610 25.10 -44.28 -4.15
C ASN A 610 23.71 -44.90 -4.38
N LEU A 611 22.65 -44.10 -4.34
CA LEU A 611 21.30 -44.57 -4.67
C LEU A 611 21.13 -44.77 -6.19
N HIS A 612 21.75 -43.93 -7.02
CA HIS A 612 21.71 -44.09 -8.48
C HIS A 612 22.54 -45.31 -8.94
N SER A 613 23.75 -45.49 -8.41
CA SER A 613 24.62 -46.63 -8.78
C SER A 613 24.00 -47.97 -8.40
N LYS A 614 23.33 -48.04 -7.25
CA LYS A 614 22.54 -49.21 -6.80
C LYS A 614 21.16 -49.35 -7.47
N LYS A 615 20.85 -48.53 -8.49
CA LYS A 615 19.57 -48.51 -9.23
C LYS A 615 18.32 -48.34 -8.33
N LEU A 616 18.48 -47.71 -7.16
CA LEU A 616 17.39 -47.43 -6.20
C LEU A 616 16.63 -46.14 -6.51
N ILE A 617 17.22 -45.26 -7.33
CA ILE A 617 16.59 -44.08 -7.94
C ILE A 617 16.95 -44.02 -9.43
N LEU A 618 16.07 -43.40 -10.23
CA LEU A 618 16.26 -43.22 -11.67
C LEU A 618 17.13 -41.99 -11.98
N LYS A 619 17.78 -41.98 -13.16
CA LYS A 619 18.66 -40.90 -13.63
C LYS A 619 18.01 -39.50 -13.60
N TRP A 620 16.70 -39.42 -13.88
CA TRP A 620 15.97 -38.15 -13.80
C TRP A 620 15.69 -37.71 -12.35
N GLN A 621 15.48 -38.66 -11.43
CA GLN A 621 15.24 -38.39 -10.01
C GLN A 621 16.53 -37.88 -9.35
N HIS A 622 17.66 -38.52 -9.67
CA HIS A 622 19.01 -38.06 -9.33
C HIS A 622 19.25 -36.62 -9.81
N LYS A 623 19.03 -36.35 -11.11
CA LYS A 623 19.19 -35.00 -11.69
C LYS A 623 18.29 -33.94 -11.03
N VAL A 624 17.07 -34.28 -10.64
CA VAL A 624 16.14 -33.35 -9.96
C VAL A 624 16.52 -33.12 -8.50
N MET A 625 17.04 -34.14 -7.80
CA MET A 625 17.43 -34.03 -6.38
C MET A 625 18.82 -33.45 -6.16
N MET A 626 19.71 -33.47 -7.15
CA MET A 626 21.10 -33.01 -7.01
C MET A 626 21.19 -31.49 -6.75
N PRO A 627 21.91 -31.02 -5.72
CA PRO A 627 22.10 -29.59 -5.45
C PRO A 627 23.17 -28.95 -6.36
N ASP A 628 22.92 -27.72 -6.82
CA ASP A 628 23.92 -26.93 -7.55
C ASP A 628 25.01 -26.39 -6.61
N ARG A 629 26.22 -26.92 -6.72
CA ARG A 629 27.39 -26.52 -5.93
C ARG A 629 27.76 -25.03 -6.04
N GLN A 630 27.29 -24.30 -7.06
CA GLN A 630 27.58 -22.86 -7.22
C GLN A 630 26.62 -21.95 -6.42
N THR A 631 25.34 -22.30 -6.33
CA THR A 631 24.30 -21.47 -5.67
C THR A 631 23.85 -21.97 -4.30
N THR A 632 24.11 -23.23 -3.95
CA THR A 632 23.80 -23.86 -2.65
C THR A 632 24.53 -23.16 -1.50
N GLU A 633 23.86 -22.95 -0.37
CA GLU A 633 24.38 -22.31 0.85
C GLU A 633 23.60 -22.84 2.08
N LEU A 634 24.19 -22.82 3.28
CA LEU A 634 23.48 -23.14 4.53
C LEU A 634 22.20 -22.30 4.66
N ALA A 635 21.20 -22.89 5.32
CA ALA A 635 19.98 -22.17 5.65
C ALA A 635 20.28 -21.00 6.62
N HIS A 636 19.32 -20.10 6.80
CA HIS A 636 19.40 -19.08 7.85
C HIS A 636 18.07 -18.87 8.53
N LEU A 637 18.11 -18.92 9.86
CA LEU A 637 16.98 -18.68 10.73
C LEU A 637 16.76 -17.17 10.91
N TYR A 638 15.50 -16.75 10.96
CA TYR A 638 15.10 -15.45 11.49
C TYR A 638 13.75 -15.56 12.21
N PHE A 639 13.48 -14.60 13.09
CA PHE A 639 12.29 -14.62 13.94
C PHE A 639 11.26 -13.56 13.55
N ASN A 640 9.98 -13.94 13.57
CA ASN A 640 8.82 -13.03 13.48
C ASN A 640 8.13 -12.94 14.86
N PRO A 641 7.91 -11.75 15.45
CA PRO A 641 7.22 -11.61 16.74
C PRO A 641 5.70 -11.86 16.64
N LYS A 642 5.17 -12.64 17.59
CA LYS A 642 3.75 -12.96 17.76
C LYS A 642 3.07 -11.90 18.65
N THR A 643 2.83 -10.70 18.12
CA THR A 643 2.23 -9.52 18.80
C THR A 643 0.73 -9.65 19.18
N HIS A 644 0.31 -10.89 19.43
CA HIS A 644 -1.04 -11.35 19.77
C HIS A 644 -1.03 -12.48 20.83
N LYS A 645 0.14 -12.87 21.37
CA LYS A 645 0.31 -13.66 22.60
C LYS A 645 1.13 -12.83 23.59
N ASP A 646 0.90 -12.99 24.89
CA ASP A 646 1.55 -12.20 25.96
C ASP A 646 3.07 -12.35 25.96
N ASN A 647 3.78 -11.31 26.41
CA ASN A 647 5.26 -11.18 26.35
C ASN A 647 5.86 -11.16 24.92
N ILE A 648 5.03 -11.30 23.88
CA ILE A 648 5.40 -11.23 22.46
C ILE A 648 6.45 -12.31 22.08
N PRO A 649 6.13 -13.61 22.23
CA PRO A 649 7.03 -14.69 21.83
C PRO A 649 7.31 -14.66 20.33
N VAL A 650 8.40 -15.30 19.92
CA VAL A 650 8.80 -15.36 18.51
C VAL A 650 8.26 -16.60 17.78
N ARG A 651 8.23 -16.54 16.45
CA ARG A 651 8.09 -17.69 15.56
C ARG A 651 9.40 -17.85 14.76
N PRO A 652 10.08 -19.00 14.80
CA PRO A 652 11.21 -19.26 13.92
C PRO A 652 10.73 -19.36 12.46
N ILE A 653 11.51 -18.84 11.54
CA ILE A 653 11.36 -19.08 10.09
C ILE A 653 12.76 -19.33 9.52
N GLU A 654 12.99 -20.53 9.03
CA GLU A 654 14.23 -20.90 8.35
C GLU A 654 14.11 -20.66 6.84
N ASN A 655 15.10 -19.97 6.27
CA ASN A 655 15.20 -19.77 4.83
C ASN A 655 16.06 -20.88 4.22
N THR A 656 15.41 -21.96 3.83
CA THR A 656 16.00 -23.18 3.25
C THR A 656 16.09 -23.14 1.71
N ILE A 657 15.76 -22.03 1.03
CA ILE A 657 15.61 -21.97 -0.45
C ILE A 657 16.87 -22.43 -1.23
N ARG A 658 18.04 -22.53 -0.57
CA ARG A 658 19.33 -22.93 -1.15
C ARG A 658 20.10 -23.96 -0.32
N ALA A 659 19.48 -24.61 0.67
CA ALA A 659 20.15 -25.62 1.46
C ALA A 659 20.51 -26.86 0.61
N PRO A 660 21.53 -27.66 1.00
CA PRO A 660 21.90 -28.87 0.25
C PRO A 660 20.74 -29.86 0.09
N THR A 661 19.85 -29.93 1.08
CA THR A 661 18.72 -30.88 1.14
C THR A 661 17.45 -30.39 0.43
N THR A 662 17.40 -29.15 -0.06
CA THR A 662 16.17 -28.51 -0.57
C THR A 662 15.57 -29.21 -1.77
N ASN A 663 16.41 -29.70 -2.69
CA ASN A 663 15.96 -30.40 -3.89
C ASN A 663 15.38 -31.79 -3.55
N ILE A 664 15.95 -32.50 -2.56
CA ILE A 664 15.38 -33.73 -2.00
C ILE A 664 14.05 -33.44 -1.30
N SER A 665 13.98 -32.39 -0.48
CA SER A 665 12.75 -31.98 0.22
C SER A 665 11.61 -31.67 -0.77
N ASN A 666 11.88 -30.86 -1.79
CA ASN A 666 10.91 -30.55 -2.85
C ASN A 666 10.47 -31.80 -3.65
N PHE A 667 11.40 -32.73 -3.90
CA PHE A 667 11.09 -33.98 -4.58
C PHE A 667 10.19 -34.89 -3.72
N LEU A 668 10.55 -35.13 -2.46
CA LEU A 668 9.78 -35.94 -1.52
C LEU A 668 8.38 -35.37 -1.29
N ASP A 669 8.26 -34.05 -1.10
CA ASP A 669 6.95 -33.40 -1.00
C ASP A 669 6.12 -33.65 -2.26
N LYS A 670 6.70 -33.43 -3.46
CA LYS A 670 6.00 -33.65 -4.73
C LYS A 670 5.47 -35.08 -4.90
N ILE A 671 6.18 -36.11 -4.42
CA ILE A 671 5.75 -37.51 -4.57
C ILE A 671 4.90 -38.06 -3.42
N ILE A 672 5.08 -37.60 -2.17
CA ILE A 672 4.35 -38.13 -1.00
C ILE A 672 3.12 -37.29 -0.66
N ARG A 673 3.16 -35.97 -0.87
CA ARG A 673 2.04 -35.08 -0.53
C ARG A 673 0.73 -35.42 -1.26
N PRO A 674 0.72 -35.80 -2.55
CA PRO A 674 -0.50 -36.23 -3.22
C PRO A 674 -1.10 -37.52 -2.61
N LEU A 675 -0.25 -38.43 -2.11
CA LEU A 675 -0.71 -39.66 -1.44
C LEU A 675 -1.36 -39.32 -0.08
N PHE A 676 -0.74 -38.42 0.69
CA PHE A 676 -1.37 -37.89 1.92
C PHE A 676 -2.70 -37.18 1.64
N ASP A 677 -2.73 -36.25 0.68
CA ASP A 677 -3.95 -35.51 0.34
C ASP A 677 -5.07 -36.44 -0.20
N LYS A 678 -4.72 -37.63 -0.74
CA LYS A 678 -5.66 -38.67 -1.19
C LYS A 678 -6.22 -39.48 -0.01
N GLN A 679 -5.35 -40.08 0.80
CA GLN A 679 -5.76 -40.96 1.91
C GLN A 679 -6.42 -40.19 3.06
N CYS A 680 -5.97 -38.97 3.34
CA CYS A 680 -6.42 -38.17 4.50
C CYS A 680 -7.50 -37.11 4.15
N TYR A 681 -8.09 -37.17 2.94
CA TYR A 681 -9.08 -36.19 2.47
C TYR A 681 -10.29 -36.05 3.39
N THR A 682 -10.74 -37.16 3.99
CA THR A 682 -11.90 -37.21 4.90
C THR A 682 -11.67 -36.47 6.22
N THR A 683 -10.44 -36.49 6.75
CA THR A 683 -10.10 -35.83 8.03
C THR A 683 -9.55 -34.42 7.83
N THR A 684 -9.02 -34.11 6.65
CA THR A 684 -8.38 -32.83 6.36
C THR A 684 -9.40 -31.74 5.98
N VAL A 685 -9.13 -30.50 6.41
CA VAL A 685 -9.80 -29.27 5.96
C VAL A 685 -8.82 -28.49 5.08
N ILE A 686 -9.31 -27.91 3.99
CA ILE A 686 -8.47 -27.26 2.97
C ILE A 686 -8.49 -25.73 3.12
N ASP A 687 -9.68 -25.18 3.34
CA ASP A 687 -10.00 -23.78 3.55
C ASP A 687 -11.42 -23.68 4.14
N GLY A 688 -11.89 -22.45 4.42
CA GLY A 688 -13.23 -22.22 4.98
C GLY A 688 -14.38 -22.61 4.05
N ALA A 689 -14.18 -22.66 2.72
CA ALA A 689 -15.21 -23.10 1.79
C ALA A 689 -15.33 -24.64 1.80
N HIS A 690 -14.21 -25.36 1.92
CA HIS A 690 -14.25 -26.81 2.15
C HIS A 690 -14.88 -27.13 3.51
N LEU A 691 -14.52 -26.39 4.56
CA LEU A 691 -15.13 -26.51 5.90
C LEU A 691 -16.66 -26.42 5.81
N ILE A 692 -17.21 -25.33 5.26
CA ILE A 692 -18.66 -25.12 5.18
C ILE A 692 -19.33 -26.22 4.36
N ARG A 693 -18.74 -26.67 3.24
CA ARG A 693 -19.27 -27.81 2.46
C ARG A 693 -19.22 -29.14 3.22
N ARG A 694 -18.31 -29.32 4.17
CA ARG A 694 -18.29 -30.50 5.06
C ARG A 694 -19.30 -30.36 6.21
N MET A 695 -19.41 -29.18 6.83
CA MET A 695 -20.39 -28.90 7.89
C MET A 695 -21.83 -29.08 7.39
N ASN A 696 -22.16 -28.58 6.19
CA ASN A 696 -23.48 -28.78 5.59
C ASN A 696 -23.83 -30.28 5.42
N ARG A 697 -22.83 -31.12 5.03
CA ARG A 697 -22.99 -32.58 4.89
C ARG A 697 -23.07 -33.34 6.22
N TYR A 698 -22.61 -32.72 7.31
CA TYR A 698 -22.78 -33.24 8.67
C TYR A 698 -24.18 -32.89 9.20
N ILE A 699 -24.64 -31.65 9.00
CA ILE A 699 -25.98 -31.18 9.38
C ILE A 699 -27.08 -31.96 8.65
N SER A 700 -26.89 -32.24 7.35
CA SER A 700 -27.86 -33.02 6.56
C SER A 700 -28.02 -34.49 6.99
N ARG A 701 -27.34 -34.93 8.05
CA ARG A 701 -27.53 -36.24 8.70
C ARG A 701 -28.44 -36.17 9.94
N GLY A 702 -28.89 -34.98 10.35
CA GLY A 702 -29.72 -34.79 11.55
C GLY A 702 -28.97 -34.87 12.90
N ILE A 703 -27.63 -34.91 12.88
CA ILE A 703 -26.80 -35.12 14.08
C ILE A 703 -26.49 -33.81 14.82
N PHE A 704 -26.66 -32.66 14.16
CA PHE A 704 -26.45 -31.34 14.74
C PHE A 704 -27.69 -30.93 15.57
N LYS A 705 -27.47 -30.63 16.85
CA LYS A 705 -28.49 -30.41 17.90
C LYS A 705 -28.34 -29.01 18.51
N PRO A 706 -29.36 -28.48 19.20
CA PRO A 706 -29.23 -27.26 20.01
C PRO A 706 -28.09 -27.34 21.04
N SER A 707 -27.82 -28.54 21.57
CA SER A 707 -26.72 -28.80 22.52
C SER A 707 -25.35 -29.00 21.87
N THR A 708 -25.20 -29.06 20.54
CA THR A 708 -23.88 -29.32 19.94
C THR A 708 -22.89 -28.21 20.26
N LEU A 709 -21.81 -28.56 20.93
CA LEU A 709 -20.64 -27.72 21.17
C LEU A 709 -19.67 -27.83 19.98
N PHE A 710 -18.99 -26.74 19.67
CA PHE A 710 -17.75 -26.81 18.89
C PHE A 710 -16.55 -26.89 19.84
N CYS A 711 -15.53 -27.62 19.42
CA CYS A 711 -14.23 -27.66 20.08
C CYS A 711 -13.14 -27.33 19.08
N THR A 712 -12.30 -26.32 19.34
CA THR A 712 -11.11 -26.04 18.53
C THR A 712 -9.83 -26.11 19.37
N PHE A 713 -8.76 -26.65 18.78
CA PHE A 713 -7.46 -26.74 19.47
C PHE A 713 -6.25 -26.51 18.54
N ASP A 714 -5.22 -25.87 19.09
CA ASP A 714 -3.94 -25.48 18.45
C ASP A 714 -2.80 -26.34 19.03
N ILE A 715 -1.89 -26.81 18.18
CA ILE A 715 -0.78 -27.71 18.57
C ILE A 715 0.52 -26.93 18.74
N HIS A 716 1.05 -26.90 19.97
CA HIS A 716 2.25 -26.12 20.29
C HIS A 716 3.47 -26.56 19.48
N ASN A 717 4.01 -25.64 18.68
CA ASN A 717 5.30 -25.75 17.98
C ASN A 717 5.50 -27.04 17.16
N LEU A 718 4.43 -27.63 16.60
CA LEU A 718 4.40 -28.93 15.90
C LEU A 718 5.66 -29.26 15.08
N TYR A 719 6.13 -28.34 14.22
CA TYR A 719 7.32 -28.57 13.38
C TYR A 719 8.65 -28.66 14.13
N THR A 720 8.80 -27.92 15.24
CA THR A 720 10.04 -27.90 16.04
C THR A 720 10.07 -29.02 17.06
N MET A 721 8.91 -29.53 17.51
CA MET A 721 8.83 -30.61 18.50
C MET A 721 8.67 -32.01 17.90
N LEU A 722 8.50 -32.12 16.56
CA LEU A 722 8.32 -33.40 15.86
C LEU A 722 9.50 -34.37 16.13
N PRO A 723 9.26 -35.54 16.77
CA PRO A 723 10.32 -36.51 17.04
C PRO A 723 10.84 -37.10 15.72
N GLN A 724 12.13 -36.90 15.42
CA GLN A 724 12.66 -37.12 14.07
C GLN A 724 12.57 -38.60 13.62
N ASP A 725 13.12 -39.54 14.40
CA ASP A 725 13.12 -40.96 14.02
C ASP A 725 11.73 -41.60 14.06
N GLU A 726 10.90 -41.22 15.03
CA GLU A 726 9.51 -41.69 15.12
C GLU A 726 8.69 -41.21 13.91
N ALA A 727 8.80 -39.94 13.52
CA ALA A 727 8.13 -39.42 12.32
C ALA A 727 8.64 -40.09 11.03
N LEU A 728 9.94 -40.43 10.94
CA LEU A 728 10.50 -41.20 9.83
C LEU A 728 10.00 -42.65 9.79
N ASN A 729 9.68 -43.24 10.94
CA ASN A 729 9.09 -44.57 11.02
C ASN A 729 7.58 -44.53 10.70
N ILE A 730 6.83 -43.55 11.23
CA ILE A 730 5.40 -43.33 10.91
C ILE A 730 5.20 -42.99 9.44
N LEU A 731 6.15 -42.32 8.78
CA LEU A 731 6.17 -42.14 7.32
C LEU A 731 6.15 -43.48 6.58
N VAL A 732 6.98 -44.43 7.00
CA VAL A 732 7.04 -45.78 6.39
C VAL A 732 5.79 -46.58 6.73
N GLU A 733 5.30 -46.51 7.97
CA GLU A 733 4.04 -47.14 8.38
C GLU A 733 2.85 -46.65 7.54
N PHE A 734 2.67 -45.34 7.43
CA PHE A 734 1.60 -44.71 6.62
C PHE A 734 1.62 -45.22 5.18
N LEU A 735 2.80 -45.24 4.55
CA LEU A 735 2.95 -45.70 3.17
C LEU A 735 2.69 -47.21 3.03
N TYR A 736 3.17 -48.01 3.97
CA TYR A 736 2.97 -49.46 3.99
C TYR A 736 1.50 -49.85 4.21
N VAL A 737 0.83 -49.24 5.20
CA VAL A 737 -0.58 -49.48 5.55
C VAL A 737 -1.51 -49.09 4.40
N HIS A 738 -1.16 -48.07 3.61
CA HIS A 738 -1.88 -47.71 2.39
C HIS A 738 -1.37 -48.43 1.11
N GLY A 739 -0.63 -49.53 1.26
CA GLY A 739 -0.29 -50.48 0.19
C GLY A 739 0.95 -50.16 -0.64
N TYR A 740 1.66 -49.06 -0.37
CA TYR A 740 2.81 -48.62 -1.19
C TYR A 740 4.09 -49.38 -0.82
N LYS A 741 4.50 -50.36 -1.65
CA LYS A 741 5.83 -51.01 -1.53
C LYS A 741 6.97 -50.16 -2.15
N LYS A 742 6.64 -49.33 -3.14
CA LYS A 742 7.51 -48.37 -3.83
C LYS A 742 6.71 -47.12 -4.21
N ILE A 743 7.35 -45.97 -4.38
CA ILE A 743 6.75 -44.74 -4.91
C ILE A 743 7.59 -44.27 -6.10
N LYS A 744 6.99 -44.14 -7.30
CA LYS A 744 7.72 -43.78 -8.54
C LYS A 744 9.02 -44.62 -8.72
N GLY A 745 8.93 -45.93 -8.45
CA GLY A 745 10.05 -46.89 -8.49
C GLY A 745 10.93 -46.94 -7.23
N ILE A 746 10.89 -45.94 -6.36
CA ILE A 746 11.77 -45.82 -5.17
C ILE A 746 11.24 -46.68 -4.01
N PRO A 747 12.02 -47.61 -3.42
CA PRO A 747 11.61 -48.40 -2.26
C PRO A 747 11.44 -47.58 -0.98
N LEU A 748 10.59 -48.05 -0.04
CA LEU A 748 10.32 -47.33 1.22
C LEU A 748 11.59 -47.04 2.05
N ASP A 749 12.55 -47.96 2.13
CA ASP A 749 13.84 -47.70 2.81
C ASP A 749 14.65 -46.57 2.17
N THR A 750 14.51 -46.39 0.85
CA THR A 750 15.17 -45.30 0.13
C THR A 750 14.44 -43.99 0.35
N ILE A 751 13.10 -44.00 0.41
CA ILE A 751 12.30 -42.87 0.88
C ILE A 751 12.68 -42.46 2.31
N ARG A 752 12.82 -43.42 3.25
CA ARG A 752 13.26 -43.19 4.63
C ARG A 752 14.67 -42.59 4.71
N LYS A 753 15.62 -43.05 3.88
CA LYS A 753 16.98 -42.49 3.79
C LYS A 753 16.99 -41.06 3.26
N LEU A 754 16.23 -40.79 2.20
CA LEU A 754 16.07 -39.43 1.64
C LEU A 754 15.34 -38.48 2.62
N ALA A 755 14.34 -38.98 3.35
CA ALA A 755 13.66 -38.20 4.38
C ALA A 755 14.57 -37.92 5.58
N SER A 756 15.38 -38.90 5.99
CA SER A 756 16.34 -38.78 7.10
C SER A 756 17.39 -37.70 6.83
N ILE A 757 17.99 -37.67 5.63
CA ILE A 757 18.98 -36.62 5.32
C ILE A 757 18.35 -35.21 5.30
N VAL A 758 17.08 -35.08 4.89
CA VAL A 758 16.36 -33.79 4.88
C VAL A 758 16.12 -33.24 6.28
N ILE A 759 15.87 -34.10 7.28
CA ILE A 759 15.55 -33.67 8.64
C ILE A 759 16.77 -33.63 9.58
N LYS A 760 17.68 -34.61 9.51
CA LYS A 760 18.82 -34.72 10.44
C LYS A 760 20.01 -33.81 10.10
N GLU A 761 20.26 -33.56 8.81
CA GLU A 761 21.35 -32.68 8.35
C GLU A 761 20.88 -31.22 8.21
N ASN A 762 19.81 -30.81 8.92
CA ASN A 762 19.35 -29.42 8.88
C ASN A 762 20.26 -28.51 9.71
N VAL A 763 21.12 -27.76 9.01
CA VAL A 763 22.04 -26.78 9.61
C VAL A 763 21.78 -25.38 9.08
N PHE A 764 21.66 -24.41 9.99
CA PHE A 764 21.37 -23.02 9.69
C PHE A 764 22.28 -22.03 10.43
N VAL A 765 22.34 -20.79 9.92
CA VAL A 765 23.06 -19.68 10.54
C VAL A 765 22.09 -18.75 11.29
N TYR A 766 22.36 -18.47 12.56
CA TYR A 766 21.66 -17.47 13.39
C TYR A 766 22.67 -16.68 14.26
N GLY A 767 22.47 -15.39 14.50
CA GLY A 767 23.36 -14.60 15.38
C GLY A 767 24.83 -14.44 14.93
N ASN A 768 25.18 -14.89 13.71
CA ASN A 768 26.54 -15.20 13.21
C ASN A 768 27.17 -16.52 13.71
N LYS A 769 26.46 -17.30 14.52
CA LYS A 769 26.76 -18.68 14.92
C LYS A 769 26.09 -19.67 13.96
N ILE A 770 26.50 -20.94 14.03
CA ILE A 770 25.96 -22.05 13.23
C ILE A 770 25.25 -23.02 14.17
N TYR A 771 24.09 -23.54 13.79
CA TYR A 771 23.31 -24.48 14.60
C TYR A 771 22.81 -25.65 13.76
N GLN A 772 22.78 -26.85 14.35
CA GLN A 772 22.08 -28.02 13.83
C GLN A 772 20.75 -28.20 14.59
N GLN A 773 19.70 -28.57 13.87
CA GLN A 773 18.42 -28.95 14.48
C GLN A 773 18.41 -30.45 14.83
N THR A 774 18.27 -30.75 16.11
CA THR A 774 18.25 -32.13 16.66
C THR A 774 16.84 -32.66 16.90
N THR A 775 15.86 -31.78 17.11
CA THR A 775 14.43 -32.13 17.25
C THR A 775 13.60 -31.29 16.29
N GLY A 776 12.54 -31.88 15.72
CA GLY A 776 11.75 -31.25 14.68
C GLY A 776 12.41 -31.23 13.31
N GLY A 777 11.83 -30.48 12.39
CA GLY A 777 12.44 -30.11 11.11
C GLY A 777 12.23 -28.63 10.76
N ALA A 778 12.92 -28.16 9.72
CA ALA A 778 12.90 -26.77 9.30
C ALA A 778 11.48 -26.29 8.93
N MET A 779 10.98 -25.21 9.57
CA MET A 779 9.69 -24.60 9.19
C MET A 779 9.64 -24.04 7.75
N GLY A 780 10.79 -23.93 7.07
CA GLY A 780 10.87 -23.55 5.66
C GLY A 780 11.01 -24.73 4.68
N SER A 781 11.17 -25.96 5.16
CA SER A 781 11.30 -27.16 4.32
C SER A 781 9.92 -27.63 3.85
N SER A 782 9.76 -27.85 2.55
CA SER A 782 8.50 -28.30 1.92
C SER A 782 8.08 -29.67 2.44
N PHE A 783 8.99 -30.64 2.46
CA PHE A 783 8.71 -31.98 2.97
C PHE A 783 8.34 -32.02 4.46
N THR A 784 8.88 -31.11 5.28
CA THR A 784 8.59 -31.07 6.72
C THR A 784 7.12 -30.80 7.02
N LEU A 785 6.42 -30.04 6.16
CA LEU A 785 4.97 -29.89 6.24
C LEU A 785 4.25 -31.23 6.04
N THR A 786 4.67 -32.01 5.05
CA THR A 786 4.05 -33.29 4.70
C THR A 786 4.35 -34.37 5.74
N LEU A 787 5.59 -34.43 6.24
CA LEU A 787 5.98 -35.34 7.33
C LEU A 787 5.21 -35.05 8.63
N ALA A 788 5.10 -33.79 9.04
CA ALA A 788 4.31 -33.41 10.22
C ALA A 788 2.82 -33.76 10.04
N ASN A 789 2.26 -33.60 8.84
CA ASN A 789 0.88 -34.00 8.55
C ASN A 789 0.66 -35.52 8.65
N ILE A 790 1.65 -36.33 8.29
CA ILE A 790 1.63 -37.81 8.39
C ILE A 790 1.81 -38.27 9.84
N PHE A 791 2.71 -37.66 10.61
CA PHE A 791 2.80 -37.89 12.06
C PHE A 791 1.46 -37.63 12.75
N MET A 792 0.83 -36.50 12.41
CA MET A 792 -0.49 -36.15 12.95
C MET A 792 -1.63 -37.09 12.51
N TRP A 793 -1.51 -37.81 11.39
CA TRP A 793 -2.47 -38.86 11.02
C TRP A 793 -2.43 -40.04 11.99
N LYS A 794 -1.24 -40.43 12.49
CA LYS A 794 -1.08 -41.47 13.52
C LYS A 794 -1.61 -40.99 14.87
N TRP A 795 -1.18 -39.80 15.31
CA TRP A 795 -1.55 -39.26 16.62
C TRP A 795 -3.06 -38.97 16.75
N GLN A 796 -3.71 -38.44 15.70
CA GLN A 796 -5.14 -38.07 15.77
C GLN A 796 -6.11 -39.28 15.77
N LYS A 797 -5.59 -40.52 15.67
CA LYS A 797 -6.40 -41.71 15.35
C LYS A 797 -7.54 -41.96 16.34
N GLU A 798 -7.34 -41.73 17.63
CA GLU A 798 -8.40 -41.92 18.64
C GLU A 798 -9.50 -40.86 18.55
N PHE A 799 -9.15 -39.58 18.31
CA PHE A 799 -10.16 -38.54 18.04
C PHE A 799 -11.01 -38.87 16.81
N VAL A 800 -10.38 -39.34 15.73
CA VAL A 800 -11.10 -39.75 14.52
C VAL A 800 -12.01 -40.93 14.81
N ARG A 801 -11.52 -41.98 15.49
CA ARG A 801 -12.32 -43.15 15.88
C ARG A 801 -13.54 -42.78 16.73
N GLN A 802 -13.37 -41.91 17.72
CA GLN A 802 -14.47 -41.43 18.57
C GLN A 802 -15.54 -40.70 17.75
N GLN A 803 -15.14 -39.83 16.82
CA GLN A 803 -16.04 -39.04 15.98
C GLN A 803 -16.71 -39.87 14.88
N ASP A 804 -16.03 -40.88 14.32
CA ASP A 804 -16.64 -41.83 13.38
C ASP A 804 -17.73 -42.67 14.06
N ILE A 805 -17.51 -43.09 15.32
CA ILE A 805 -18.51 -43.82 16.12
C ILE A 805 -19.72 -42.95 16.45
N THR A 806 -19.52 -41.70 16.91
CA THR A 806 -20.64 -40.76 17.18
C THR A 806 -21.22 -40.11 15.92
N ASN A 807 -20.64 -40.39 14.74
CA ASN A 807 -20.92 -39.75 13.44
C ASN A 807 -20.76 -38.21 13.45
N GLU A 808 -19.95 -37.70 14.37
CA GLU A 808 -19.66 -36.27 14.57
C GLU A 808 -18.60 -35.74 13.60
N PHE A 809 -18.48 -34.42 13.48
CA PHE A 809 -17.50 -33.80 12.61
C PHE A 809 -16.11 -33.76 13.24
N PHE A 810 -15.12 -34.41 12.60
CA PHE A 810 -13.68 -34.16 12.81
C PHE A 810 -13.05 -33.44 11.62
N GLY A 811 -12.30 -32.36 11.84
CA GLY A 811 -11.58 -31.66 10.76
C GLY A 811 -10.28 -30.99 11.21
N ARG A 812 -9.14 -31.42 10.67
CA ARG A 812 -7.83 -30.79 10.90
C ARG A 812 -7.36 -29.94 9.72
N TYR A 813 -6.91 -28.74 10.01
CA TYR A 813 -6.13 -27.89 9.12
C TYR A 813 -4.72 -27.73 9.70
N ILE A 814 -3.76 -28.54 9.25
CA ILE A 814 -2.36 -28.44 9.69
C ILE A 814 -2.22 -28.56 11.22
N ASP A 815 -2.03 -27.44 11.92
CA ASP A 815 -1.89 -27.24 13.37
C ASP A 815 -3.24 -26.90 14.08
N ASP A 816 -4.23 -26.35 13.36
CA ASP A 816 -5.59 -26.09 13.88
C ASP A 816 -6.49 -27.36 13.75
N ILE A 817 -7.15 -27.82 14.81
CA ILE A 817 -8.19 -28.89 14.79
C ILE A 817 -9.55 -28.33 15.18
N LEU A 818 -10.63 -28.84 14.56
CA LEU A 818 -12.03 -28.62 14.90
C LEU A 818 -12.76 -29.96 15.08
N MET A 819 -13.53 -30.07 16.16
CA MET A 819 -14.48 -31.15 16.44
C MET A 819 -15.88 -30.60 16.81
N THR A 820 -16.90 -31.45 16.72
CA THR A 820 -18.24 -31.18 17.27
C THR A 820 -18.58 -32.20 18.36
N TRP A 821 -19.33 -31.79 19.38
CA TRP A 821 -19.63 -32.66 20.53
C TRP A 821 -21.07 -32.51 21.00
N ASN A 822 -21.79 -33.61 21.11
CA ASN A 822 -23.18 -33.71 21.56
C ASN A 822 -23.36 -34.35 22.94
N ARG A 823 -22.26 -34.79 23.58
CA ARG A 823 -22.23 -35.34 24.95
C ARG A 823 -21.86 -34.24 25.95
N SER A 824 -21.56 -34.58 27.21
CA SER A 824 -21.28 -33.55 28.22
C SER A 824 -19.97 -32.79 27.92
N GLU A 825 -19.92 -31.51 28.28
CA GLU A 825 -18.69 -30.71 28.21
C GLU A 825 -17.58 -31.29 29.11
N ARG A 826 -17.96 -32.01 30.16
CA ARG A 826 -17.06 -32.68 31.09
C ARG A 826 -16.28 -33.81 30.41
N GLU A 827 -16.96 -34.75 29.75
CA GLU A 827 -16.30 -35.83 29.00
C GLU A 827 -15.34 -35.29 27.93
N LEU A 828 -15.71 -34.17 27.29
CA LEU A 828 -14.88 -33.52 26.27
C LEU A 828 -13.58 -32.98 26.86
N LYS A 829 -13.64 -32.32 28.02
CA LYS A 829 -12.46 -31.86 28.76
C LYS A 829 -11.60 -33.04 29.21
N GLU A 830 -12.19 -34.05 29.82
CA GLU A 830 -11.48 -35.26 30.27
C GLU A 830 -10.75 -35.96 29.09
N LEU A 831 -11.36 -36.03 27.90
CA LEU A 831 -10.72 -36.54 26.68
C LEU A 831 -9.56 -35.65 26.17
N LEU A 832 -9.72 -34.32 26.21
CA LEU A 832 -8.68 -33.38 25.75
C LEU A 832 -7.49 -33.29 26.72
N ASP A 833 -7.75 -33.42 28.01
CA ASP A 833 -6.73 -33.46 29.07
C ASP A 833 -5.95 -34.79 29.01
N GLN A 834 -6.61 -35.91 28.73
CA GLN A 834 -5.96 -37.18 28.38
C GLN A 834 -5.12 -37.08 27.08
N ALA A 835 -5.63 -36.40 26.05
CA ALA A 835 -4.87 -36.22 24.80
C ALA A 835 -3.58 -35.40 24.98
N ASN A 836 -3.52 -34.55 25.99
CA ASN A 836 -2.29 -33.86 26.41
C ASN A 836 -1.24 -34.79 27.07
N THR A 837 -1.57 -36.06 27.37
CA THR A 837 -0.61 -37.07 27.88
C THR A 837 -0.24 -38.15 26.85
N TRP A 838 -0.92 -38.22 25.69
CA TRP A 838 -0.67 -39.28 24.68
C TRP A 838 0.74 -39.26 24.06
N HIS A 839 1.43 -38.12 24.06
CA HIS A 839 2.79 -38.00 23.54
C HIS A 839 3.56 -36.86 24.26
N PRO A 840 4.81 -37.06 24.71
CA PRO A 840 5.53 -36.05 25.50
C PRO A 840 5.73 -34.72 24.76
N ASN A 841 6.03 -34.78 23.45
CA ASN A 841 6.32 -33.60 22.63
C ASN A 841 5.07 -32.87 22.08
N ILE A 842 3.86 -33.39 22.30
CA ILE A 842 2.61 -32.79 21.79
C ILE A 842 1.84 -32.18 22.96
N LYS A 843 1.44 -30.91 22.80
CA LYS A 843 0.61 -30.16 23.75
C LYS A 843 -0.44 -29.34 23.02
N LEU A 844 -1.62 -29.22 23.62
CA LEU A 844 -2.83 -28.70 23.01
C LEU A 844 -3.39 -27.51 23.82
N ASP A 845 -3.54 -26.34 23.19
CA ASP A 845 -4.39 -25.25 23.70
C ASP A 845 -5.82 -25.48 23.13
N TYR A 846 -6.82 -25.78 23.96
CA TYR A 846 -8.21 -26.01 23.49
C TYR A 846 -9.22 -24.94 23.92
N LYS A 847 -10.33 -24.85 23.17
CA LYS A 847 -11.49 -23.99 23.44
C LYS A 847 -12.78 -24.71 23.07
N ILE A 848 -13.80 -24.57 23.91
CA ILE A 848 -15.12 -25.19 23.75
C ILE A 848 -16.17 -24.08 23.83
N SER A 849 -17.14 -24.05 22.91
CA SER A 849 -18.27 -23.09 22.90
C SER A 849 -19.27 -23.44 21.79
N GLN A 850 -20.53 -23.02 21.92
CA GLN A 850 -21.51 -23.02 20.82
C GLN A 850 -21.18 -22.02 19.70
N SER A 851 -20.24 -21.08 19.92
CA SER A 851 -19.68 -20.21 18.89
C SER A 851 -18.16 -20.18 18.95
N LEU A 852 -17.49 -20.64 17.89
CA LEU A 852 -16.03 -20.66 17.79
C LEU A 852 -15.54 -20.29 16.39
N PRO A 853 -14.39 -19.58 16.29
CA PRO A 853 -13.71 -19.38 15.03
C PRO A 853 -12.86 -20.60 14.64
N PHE A 854 -12.93 -21.00 13.37
CA PHE A 854 -11.98 -21.92 12.75
C PHE A 854 -11.50 -21.33 11.42
N LEU A 855 -10.18 -21.25 11.25
CA LEU A 855 -9.52 -20.53 10.15
C LEU A 855 -9.95 -19.05 10.08
N ASP A 856 -10.76 -18.72 9.08
CA ASP A 856 -11.32 -17.38 8.79
C ASP A 856 -12.88 -17.43 8.82
N VAL A 857 -13.47 -18.49 9.39
CA VAL A 857 -14.92 -18.68 9.53
C VAL A 857 -15.28 -18.67 11.00
N LEU A 858 -16.28 -17.89 11.39
CA LEU A 858 -16.96 -18.02 12.68
C LEU A 858 -18.11 -19.02 12.50
N LEU A 859 -18.09 -20.11 13.26
CA LEU A 859 -19.20 -21.07 13.35
C LEU A 859 -20.03 -20.74 14.60
N THR A 860 -21.35 -20.73 14.48
CA THR A 860 -22.26 -20.52 15.61
C THR A 860 -23.46 -21.47 15.53
N ASN A 861 -23.76 -22.15 16.63
CA ASN A 861 -24.94 -22.97 16.80
C ASN A 861 -26.10 -22.08 17.31
N ASN A 862 -26.99 -21.68 16.41
CA ASN A 862 -28.23 -20.98 16.76
C ASN A 862 -29.32 -22.03 17.02
N ASN A 863 -29.32 -22.64 18.21
CA ASN A 863 -30.32 -23.61 18.66
C ASN A 863 -30.62 -24.74 17.65
N GLY A 864 -29.57 -25.36 17.08
CA GLY A 864 -29.66 -26.41 16.07
C GLY A 864 -29.54 -25.93 14.62
N ILE A 865 -29.44 -24.62 14.39
CA ILE A 865 -29.20 -24.03 13.06
C ILE A 865 -27.76 -23.52 13.00
N LEU A 866 -26.92 -24.06 12.11
CA LEU A 866 -25.57 -23.53 11.91
C LEU A 866 -25.61 -22.18 11.19
N SER A 867 -25.16 -21.15 11.88
CA SER A 867 -24.80 -19.86 11.29
C SER A 867 -23.29 -19.82 11.02
N THR A 868 -22.89 -19.23 9.90
CA THR A 868 -21.48 -19.02 9.53
C THR A 868 -21.24 -17.58 9.10
N SER A 869 -20.07 -17.02 9.39
CA SER A 869 -19.68 -15.70 8.89
C SER A 869 -18.16 -15.54 8.79
N VAL A 870 -17.67 -14.49 8.13
CA VAL A 870 -16.22 -14.21 8.10
C VAL A 870 -15.73 -13.83 9.51
N TYR A 871 -14.75 -14.56 10.02
CA TYR A 871 -14.08 -14.24 11.27
C TYR A 871 -12.88 -13.32 11.04
N HIS A 872 -12.87 -12.17 11.70
CA HIS A 872 -11.71 -11.29 11.79
C HIS A 872 -11.04 -11.46 13.15
N LYS A 873 -9.79 -11.93 13.15
CA LYS A 873 -8.97 -12.07 14.36
C LYS A 873 -8.76 -10.68 14.99
N PRO A 874 -9.00 -10.44 16.30
CA PRO A 874 -8.87 -9.11 16.91
C PRO A 874 -7.49 -8.45 16.77
N SER A 875 -6.44 -9.25 16.57
CA SER A 875 -5.08 -8.77 16.29
C SER A 875 -4.81 -8.41 14.83
N ALA A 876 -5.72 -8.73 13.90
CA ALA A 876 -5.56 -8.43 12.49
C ALA A 876 -6.04 -7.00 12.22
N GLU A 877 -5.15 -6.16 11.69
CA GLU A 877 -5.58 -4.92 11.07
C GLU A 877 -6.09 -5.23 9.66
N PRO A 878 -7.17 -4.60 9.17
CA PRO A 878 -7.64 -4.77 7.80
C PRO A 878 -6.74 -4.00 6.81
N TYR A 879 -5.43 -4.21 6.91
CA TYR A 879 -4.44 -3.68 5.97
C TYR A 879 -4.45 -4.56 4.72
N VAL A 880 -4.66 -3.91 3.58
CA VAL A 880 -4.46 -4.51 2.26
C VAL A 880 -3.46 -3.67 1.50
N VAL A 881 -3.03 -4.12 0.31
CA VAL A 881 -2.15 -3.33 -0.56
C VAL A 881 -2.76 -1.93 -0.77
N PRO A 882 -2.10 -0.83 -0.33
CA PRO A 882 -2.70 0.50 -0.41
C PRO A 882 -2.88 0.95 -1.86
N PHE A 883 -3.97 1.67 -2.14
CA PHE A 883 -4.29 2.14 -3.50
C PHE A 883 -3.21 3.08 -4.09
N ILE A 884 -2.40 3.71 -3.24
CA ILE A 884 -1.30 4.60 -3.63
C ILE A 884 0.05 3.88 -3.86
N SER A 885 0.09 2.55 -3.73
CA SER A 885 1.31 1.76 -3.95
C SER A 885 1.52 1.42 -5.44
N ASP A 886 2.76 1.16 -5.85
CA ASP A 886 3.11 0.84 -7.25
C ASP A 886 2.87 -0.64 -7.61
N HIS A 887 1.78 -1.22 -7.10
CA HIS A 887 1.28 -2.49 -7.61
C HIS A 887 0.45 -2.23 -8.88
N HIS A 888 0.49 -3.17 -9.82
CA HIS A 888 -0.28 -3.05 -11.05
C HIS A 888 -1.80 -2.97 -10.72
N PRO A 889 -2.62 -2.12 -11.37
CA PRO A 889 -4.02 -1.88 -10.96
C PRO A 889 -4.90 -3.14 -10.85
N HIS A 890 -4.58 -4.19 -11.61
CA HIS A 890 -5.14 -5.54 -11.47
C HIS A 890 -5.05 -6.07 -10.03
N VAL A 891 -3.91 -5.92 -9.35
CA VAL A 891 -3.73 -6.36 -7.95
C VAL A 891 -4.76 -5.71 -7.03
N CYS A 892 -5.02 -4.41 -7.21
CA CYS A 892 -6.02 -3.67 -6.45
C CYS A 892 -7.46 -4.15 -6.76
N ALA A 893 -7.74 -4.60 -7.98
CA ALA A 893 -9.05 -5.15 -8.37
C ALA A 893 -9.26 -6.56 -7.80
N ASN A 894 -8.31 -7.48 -8.00
CA ASN A 894 -8.42 -8.86 -7.51
C ASN A 894 -8.43 -8.96 -5.97
N ILE A 895 -7.86 -7.98 -5.26
CA ILE A 895 -8.06 -7.87 -3.80
C ILE A 895 -9.54 -7.69 -3.45
N ILE A 896 -10.28 -6.87 -4.20
CA ILE A 896 -11.72 -6.64 -3.99
C ILE A 896 -12.52 -7.90 -4.33
N GLU A 897 -12.27 -8.47 -5.51
CA GLU A 897 -12.87 -9.71 -6.00
C GLU A 897 -12.73 -10.87 -4.98
N THR A 898 -11.51 -11.12 -4.50
CA THR A 898 -11.22 -12.24 -3.59
C THR A 898 -11.84 -12.07 -2.21
N VAL A 899 -11.92 -10.85 -1.66
CA VAL A 899 -12.59 -10.64 -0.36
C VAL A 899 -14.12 -10.68 -0.47
N LEU A 900 -14.70 -10.23 -1.59
CA LEU A 900 -16.14 -10.39 -1.85
C LEU A 900 -16.51 -11.86 -2.03
N ALA A 901 -15.75 -12.61 -2.84
CA ALA A 901 -15.93 -14.06 -3.01
C ALA A 901 -15.83 -14.81 -1.66
N ARG A 902 -14.89 -14.42 -0.78
CA ARG A 902 -14.78 -14.95 0.58
C ARG A 902 -16.01 -14.60 1.42
N ALA A 903 -16.45 -13.34 1.41
CA ALA A 903 -17.60 -12.87 2.18
C ALA A 903 -18.88 -13.63 1.84
N ILE A 904 -19.15 -13.85 0.55
CA ILE A 904 -20.34 -14.58 0.09
C ILE A 904 -20.28 -16.04 0.52
N ARG A 905 -19.15 -16.72 0.28
CA ARG A 905 -18.97 -18.15 0.61
C ARG A 905 -19.07 -18.41 2.11
N TYR A 906 -18.56 -17.50 2.95
CA TYR A 906 -18.42 -17.73 4.40
C TYR A 906 -19.62 -17.26 5.22
N SER A 907 -20.33 -16.22 4.78
CA SER A 907 -21.60 -15.80 5.38
C SER A 907 -22.68 -16.85 5.13
N SER A 908 -23.56 -17.14 6.09
CA SER A 908 -24.71 -18.05 5.91
C SER A 908 -26.02 -17.31 5.70
N THR A 909 -26.14 -16.06 6.18
CA THR A 909 -27.32 -15.20 6.01
C THR A 909 -26.97 -13.93 5.26
N PHE A 910 -27.95 -13.33 4.58
CA PHE A 910 -27.72 -12.10 3.81
C PHE A 910 -27.25 -10.92 4.66
N GLU A 911 -27.75 -10.76 5.90
CA GLU A 911 -27.25 -9.71 6.80
C GLU A 911 -25.80 -9.98 7.26
N SER A 912 -25.42 -11.23 7.52
CA SER A 912 -24.01 -11.54 7.82
C SER A 912 -23.07 -11.20 6.66
N PHE A 913 -23.55 -11.35 5.41
CA PHE A 913 -22.86 -10.87 4.21
C PHE A 913 -22.86 -9.33 4.09
N ASN A 914 -23.99 -8.65 4.29
CA ASN A 914 -24.06 -7.18 4.19
C ASN A 914 -23.18 -6.50 5.25
N ARG A 915 -23.08 -7.07 6.45
CA ARG A 915 -22.15 -6.64 7.49
C ARG A 915 -20.70 -6.73 7.04
N GLU A 916 -20.33 -7.82 6.35
CA GLU A 916 -18.98 -8.00 5.80
C GLU A 916 -18.71 -7.15 4.55
N ARG A 917 -19.71 -6.94 3.68
CA ARG A 917 -19.64 -5.98 2.56
C ARG A 917 -19.30 -4.57 3.06
N ARG A 918 -19.95 -4.12 4.14
CA ARG A 918 -19.64 -2.86 4.84
C ARG A 918 -18.22 -2.86 5.42
N ASN A 919 -17.78 -3.94 6.07
CA ASN A 919 -16.39 -4.08 6.55
C ASN A 919 -15.36 -3.95 5.42
N ILE A 920 -15.61 -4.62 4.28
CA ILE A 920 -14.76 -4.60 3.08
C ILE A 920 -14.70 -3.19 2.48
N LYS A 921 -15.85 -2.52 2.32
CA LYS A 921 -15.90 -1.13 1.83
C LYS A 921 -15.12 -0.18 2.73
N LEU A 922 -15.31 -0.26 4.05
CA LEU A 922 -14.53 0.51 5.03
C LEU A 922 -13.03 0.21 4.93
N MET A 923 -12.64 -1.07 4.92
CA MET A 923 -11.26 -1.52 4.73
C MET A 923 -10.61 -0.85 3.52
N LEU A 924 -11.27 -0.90 2.36
CA LEU A 924 -10.75 -0.33 1.12
C LEU A 924 -10.62 1.20 1.23
N LEU A 925 -11.62 1.90 1.75
CA LEU A 925 -11.57 3.35 1.99
C LEU A 925 -10.40 3.73 2.91
N TYR A 926 -10.18 2.98 4.00
CA TYR A 926 -9.07 3.23 4.93
C TYR A 926 -7.68 3.00 4.31
N ASN A 927 -7.57 2.08 3.35
CA ASN A 927 -6.35 1.81 2.56
C ASN A 927 -6.23 2.73 1.32
N GLY A 928 -7.09 3.76 1.23
CA GLY A 928 -7.01 4.86 0.26
C GLY A 928 -7.70 4.62 -1.08
N TYR A 929 -8.49 3.54 -1.22
CA TYR A 929 -9.23 3.24 -2.45
C TYR A 929 -10.38 4.25 -2.63
N PRO A 930 -10.48 4.97 -3.76
CA PRO A 930 -11.56 5.92 -3.99
C PRO A 930 -12.94 5.24 -3.93
N SER A 931 -13.91 5.86 -3.27
CA SER A 931 -15.30 5.35 -3.15
C SER A 931 -15.86 4.90 -4.52
N GLY A 932 -15.90 5.80 -5.51
CA GLY A 932 -16.34 5.45 -6.87
C GLY A 932 -15.46 4.44 -7.63
N TYR A 933 -14.26 4.08 -7.15
CA TYR A 933 -13.54 2.90 -7.65
C TYR A 933 -14.04 1.63 -6.98
N ILE A 934 -14.28 1.65 -5.66
CA ILE A 934 -14.85 0.52 -4.90
C ILE A 934 -16.23 0.16 -5.48
N GLU A 935 -17.14 1.14 -5.62
CA GLU A 935 -18.48 0.90 -6.15
C GLU A 935 -18.47 0.36 -7.59
N ASN A 936 -17.56 0.84 -8.44
CA ASN A 936 -17.41 0.31 -9.80
C ASN A 936 -16.87 -1.13 -9.82
N GLN A 937 -16.03 -1.54 -8.85
CA GLN A 937 -15.58 -2.93 -8.75
C GLN A 937 -16.66 -3.82 -8.11
N PHE A 938 -17.40 -3.33 -7.11
CA PHE A 938 -18.57 -4.01 -6.54
C PHE A 938 -19.63 -4.24 -7.63
N LYS A 939 -20.01 -3.20 -8.38
CA LYS A 939 -20.96 -3.32 -9.50
C LYS A 939 -20.48 -4.33 -10.55
N LYS A 940 -19.20 -4.28 -10.94
CA LYS A 940 -18.63 -5.26 -11.89
C LYS A 940 -18.64 -6.69 -11.38
N TYR A 941 -18.50 -6.89 -10.07
CA TYR A 941 -18.55 -8.22 -9.46
C TYR A 941 -20.00 -8.75 -9.32
N PHE A 942 -20.98 -7.88 -9.06
CA PHE A 942 -22.38 -8.27 -8.89
C PHE A 942 -23.21 -8.27 -10.19
N ILE A 943 -22.75 -7.64 -11.28
CA ILE A 943 -23.52 -7.58 -12.54
C ILE A 943 -23.74 -8.95 -13.19
N GLU A 944 -22.86 -9.93 -12.90
CA GLU A 944 -23.04 -11.34 -13.29
C GLU A 944 -24.20 -12.04 -12.54
N TYR A 945 -24.72 -11.44 -11.46
CA TYR A 945 -25.64 -12.09 -10.50
C TYR A 945 -26.86 -11.23 -10.09
N THR A 946 -27.00 -9.98 -10.56
CA THR A 946 -28.02 -9.01 -10.05
C THR A 946 -28.59 -8.06 -11.10
N THR A 947 -29.86 -7.70 -10.93
CA THR A 947 -30.49 -6.52 -11.55
C THR A 947 -30.07 -5.24 -10.80
N THR A 948 -29.76 -4.17 -11.54
CA THR A 948 -29.14 -2.96 -10.97
C THR A 948 -30.15 -2.00 -10.33
N SER A 949 -29.99 -1.71 -9.03
CA SER A 949 -30.60 -0.50 -8.43
C SER A 949 -29.90 0.76 -8.96
N PRO A 950 -30.61 1.90 -9.09
CA PRO A 950 -30.02 3.15 -9.58
C PRO A 950 -29.00 3.77 -8.63
N PHE A 951 -29.18 3.66 -7.31
CA PHE A 951 -28.32 4.32 -6.32
C PHE A 951 -27.20 3.42 -5.78
N LEU A 952 -27.46 2.12 -5.61
CA LEU A 952 -26.57 1.21 -4.87
C LEU A 952 -26.39 -0.12 -5.63
N PRO A 953 -25.15 -0.60 -5.86
CA PRO A 953 -24.91 -1.87 -6.54
C PRO A 953 -25.13 -3.05 -5.59
N TYR A 954 -26.40 -3.32 -5.27
CA TYR A 954 -26.82 -4.33 -4.30
C TYR A 954 -27.52 -5.52 -4.95
N ILE A 955 -27.32 -6.67 -4.32
CA ILE A 955 -28.23 -7.81 -4.40
C ILE A 955 -29.50 -7.39 -3.64
N GLN A 956 -30.65 -7.37 -4.33
CA GLN A 956 -31.87 -6.75 -3.78
C GLN A 956 -32.68 -7.72 -2.91
N HIS A 957 -32.57 -9.03 -3.16
CA HIS A 957 -33.33 -10.06 -2.44
C HIS A 957 -32.45 -11.17 -1.88
N GLU A 958 -32.86 -11.73 -0.74
CA GLU A 958 -32.17 -12.85 -0.09
C GLU A 958 -32.03 -14.07 -1.02
N ILE A 959 -33.06 -14.33 -1.84
CA ILE A 959 -33.09 -15.42 -2.83
C ILE A 959 -31.96 -15.26 -3.87
N GLN A 960 -31.66 -14.04 -4.33
CA GLN A 960 -30.55 -13.77 -5.25
C GLN A 960 -29.21 -14.05 -4.55
N TYR A 961 -29.05 -13.61 -3.30
CA TYR A 961 -27.86 -13.87 -2.49
C TYR A 961 -27.64 -15.38 -2.30
N PHE A 962 -28.68 -16.14 -1.96
CA PHE A 962 -28.58 -17.59 -1.79
C PHE A 962 -28.22 -18.32 -3.09
N ARG A 963 -28.81 -17.94 -4.24
CA ARG A 963 -28.44 -18.52 -5.55
C ARG A 963 -26.95 -18.31 -5.87
N MET A 964 -26.49 -17.06 -5.80
CA MET A 964 -25.07 -16.70 -6.00
C MET A 964 -24.15 -17.42 -5.00
N ARG A 965 -24.57 -17.55 -3.74
CA ARG A 965 -23.81 -18.26 -2.69
C ARG A 965 -23.63 -19.75 -3.02
N GLN A 966 -24.69 -20.43 -3.47
CA GLN A 966 -24.60 -21.84 -3.85
C GLN A 966 -23.70 -22.04 -5.08
N GLN A 967 -23.85 -21.18 -6.10
CA GLN A 967 -22.99 -21.17 -7.30
C GLN A 967 -21.51 -20.95 -6.96
N LEU A 968 -21.20 -20.07 -6.00
CA LEU A 968 -19.82 -19.89 -5.54
C LEU A 968 -19.34 -21.04 -4.64
N LEU A 969 -20.17 -21.64 -3.78
CA LEU A 969 -19.75 -22.74 -2.89
C LEU A 969 -19.51 -24.07 -3.63
N SER A 970 -20.18 -24.30 -4.76
CA SER A 970 -19.91 -25.45 -5.63
C SER A 970 -18.58 -25.31 -6.38
N GLN A 971 -18.24 -24.11 -6.84
CA GLN A 971 -16.94 -23.83 -7.48
C GLN A 971 -15.76 -24.04 -6.51
N PRO A 972 -14.71 -24.80 -6.91
CA PRO A 972 -13.51 -24.97 -6.08
C PRO A 972 -12.76 -23.64 -5.93
N THR A 973 -12.13 -23.43 -4.77
CA THR A 973 -11.14 -22.37 -4.58
C THR A 973 -9.86 -22.70 -5.34
N THR A 974 -8.98 -21.72 -5.59
CA THR A 974 -7.67 -21.95 -6.22
C THR A 974 -6.86 -23.04 -5.52
N ARG A 975 -6.94 -23.13 -4.19
CA ARG A 975 -6.28 -24.17 -3.37
C ARG A 975 -6.94 -25.53 -3.52
N GLN A 976 -8.26 -25.60 -3.57
CA GLN A 976 -8.99 -26.84 -3.85
C GLN A 976 -8.64 -27.35 -5.25
N SER A 977 -8.61 -26.49 -6.27
CA SER A 977 -8.19 -26.86 -7.64
C SER A 977 -6.74 -27.37 -7.67
N GLN A 978 -5.81 -26.71 -6.97
CA GLN A 978 -4.42 -27.18 -6.82
C GLN A 978 -4.29 -28.54 -6.09
N ILE A 979 -5.25 -28.91 -5.25
CA ILE A 979 -5.33 -30.25 -4.65
C ILE A 979 -5.91 -31.24 -5.67
N VAL A 980 -7.03 -30.92 -6.31
CA VAL A 980 -7.66 -31.77 -7.34
C VAL A 980 -6.68 -32.11 -8.46
N THR A 981 -5.96 -31.12 -9.03
CA THR A 981 -4.95 -31.37 -10.08
C THR A 981 -3.83 -32.31 -9.62
N ARG A 982 -3.40 -32.22 -8.35
CA ARG A 982 -2.39 -33.12 -7.78
C ARG A 982 -2.93 -34.53 -7.49
N LEU A 983 -4.22 -34.65 -7.17
CA LEU A 983 -4.89 -35.94 -7.01
C LEU A 983 -5.06 -36.63 -8.37
N THR A 984 -5.53 -35.92 -9.40
CA THR A 984 -5.73 -36.49 -10.75
C THR A 984 -4.43 -37.01 -11.35
N SER A 985 -3.30 -36.33 -11.13
CA SER A 985 -1.99 -36.82 -11.58
C SER A 985 -1.54 -38.13 -10.92
N THR A 986 -2.07 -38.53 -9.76
CA THR A 986 -1.67 -39.81 -9.11
C THR A 986 -2.32 -41.05 -9.71
N ASN A 987 -3.38 -40.90 -10.52
CA ASN A 987 -4.12 -42.05 -11.06
C ASN A 987 -3.59 -42.51 -12.43
N ALA A 988 -2.75 -41.72 -13.10
CA ALA A 988 -2.19 -42.04 -14.43
C ALA A 988 -0.89 -42.86 -14.38
N ASP A 989 -0.47 -43.30 -13.19
CA ASP A 989 0.94 -43.22 -12.81
C ASP A 989 1.48 -44.45 -12.04
N ASN A 990 0.63 -45.46 -11.84
CA ASN A 990 0.93 -46.67 -11.07
C ASN A 990 1.44 -47.85 -11.91
N ASP A 991 1.10 -47.90 -13.20
CA ASP A 991 1.42 -49.01 -14.10
C ASP A 991 2.27 -48.56 -15.28
N GLN A 992 3.44 -49.20 -15.44
CA GLN A 992 4.36 -49.14 -16.58
C GLN A 992 4.67 -47.74 -17.18
N ILE A 993 5.47 -46.93 -16.47
CA ILE A 993 6.14 -45.76 -17.06
C ILE A 993 7.35 -46.24 -17.89
N ASP A 994 7.10 -46.53 -19.16
CA ASP A 994 8.15 -46.69 -20.18
C ASP A 994 8.89 -45.34 -20.43
N GLU A 995 10.16 -45.38 -20.84
CA GLU A 995 10.98 -44.16 -21.01
C GLU A 995 10.42 -43.22 -22.09
N THR A 996 9.62 -43.75 -23.02
CA THR A 996 8.88 -42.98 -24.03
C THR A 996 7.86 -42.03 -23.40
N ASN A 997 7.16 -42.45 -22.34
CA ASN A 997 6.14 -41.63 -21.67
C ASN A 997 6.76 -40.52 -20.80
N VAL A 998 8.00 -40.66 -20.32
CA VAL A 998 8.70 -39.58 -19.62
C VAL A 998 8.96 -38.38 -20.55
N LYS A 999 9.07 -38.59 -21.87
CA LYS A 999 9.08 -37.48 -22.85
C LYS A 999 7.70 -36.84 -23.03
N LYS A 1000 6.61 -37.60 -22.93
CA LYS A 1000 5.23 -37.08 -23.03
C LYS A 1000 4.79 -36.34 -21.75
N GLU A 1001 5.06 -36.87 -20.56
CA GLU A 1001 4.68 -36.20 -19.29
C GLU A 1001 5.43 -34.88 -19.06
N ASN A 1002 6.70 -34.80 -19.48
CA ASN A 1002 7.44 -33.53 -19.48
C ASN A 1002 7.03 -32.57 -20.63
N ALA A 1003 6.11 -32.98 -21.51
CA ALA A 1003 5.55 -32.16 -22.59
C ALA A 1003 4.06 -31.80 -22.38
N THR A 1004 3.31 -32.54 -21.55
CA THR A 1004 1.89 -32.26 -21.27
C THR A 1004 1.65 -31.27 -20.12
N CYS A 1005 2.71 -30.67 -19.56
CA CYS A 1005 2.62 -29.66 -18.49
C CYS A 1005 3.03 -28.26 -18.96
N ASN A 1006 2.06 -27.45 -19.41
CA ASN A 1006 2.18 -26.03 -19.77
C ASN A 1006 3.07 -25.69 -21.01
N ASN A 1007 3.25 -26.59 -21.97
CA ASN A 1007 4.07 -26.29 -23.16
C ASN A 1007 3.64 -25.02 -23.92
N ASP A 1008 2.34 -24.70 -24.00
CA ASP A 1008 1.86 -23.48 -24.69
C ASP A 1008 1.94 -22.18 -23.85
N ARG A 1009 2.75 -22.10 -22.77
CA ARG A 1009 2.72 -20.95 -21.82
C ARG A 1009 4.09 -20.44 -21.39
N LEU A 1010 4.48 -19.30 -21.95
CA LEU A 1010 5.75 -18.62 -21.68
C LEU A 1010 5.58 -17.51 -20.62
N PHE A 1011 6.16 -17.69 -19.44
CA PHE A 1011 6.08 -16.73 -18.33
C PHE A 1011 7.29 -15.78 -18.31
N ILE A 1012 7.07 -14.48 -18.54
CA ILE A 1012 8.10 -13.42 -18.41
C ILE A 1012 7.76 -12.46 -17.26
N HIS A 1013 8.79 -11.89 -16.61
CA HIS A 1013 8.62 -11.09 -15.39
C HIS A 1013 9.44 -9.79 -15.38
N TYR A 1014 8.79 -8.63 -15.25
CA TYR A 1014 9.43 -7.29 -15.30
C TYR A 1014 9.28 -6.47 -14.00
N THR A 1015 10.18 -5.51 -13.75
CA THR A 1015 10.22 -4.75 -12.49
C THR A 1015 9.41 -3.45 -12.52
N HIS A 1016 8.08 -3.58 -12.60
CA HIS A 1016 7.08 -2.50 -12.79
C HIS A 1016 7.42 -1.13 -12.20
N GLU A 1017 7.24 -0.08 -13.01
CA GLU A 1017 7.33 1.34 -12.63
C GLU A 1017 6.07 2.06 -13.12
N LYS A 1018 5.82 3.27 -12.63
CA LYS A 1018 4.74 4.13 -13.18
C LYS A 1018 4.89 4.43 -14.67
N ARG A 1019 6.11 4.35 -15.22
CA ARG A 1019 6.38 4.44 -16.67
C ARG A 1019 5.91 3.17 -17.41
N PHE A 1020 6.09 2.02 -16.78
CA PHE A 1020 5.71 0.69 -17.29
C PHE A 1020 4.24 0.33 -17.01
N ARG A 1021 3.32 1.29 -17.17
CA ARG A 1021 1.87 1.05 -17.05
C ARG A 1021 1.31 0.23 -18.21
N SER A 1022 1.77 0.53 -19.42
CA SER A 1022 1.38 -0.16 -20.65
C SER A 1022 2.20 -1.43 -20.93
N PHE A 1023 3.32 -1.64 -20.21
CA PHE A 1023 4.32 -2.70 -20.45
C PHE A 1023 3.75 -4.08 -20.74
N LYS A 1024 2.67 -4.52 -20.07
CA LYS A 1024 2.06 -5.81 -20.41
C LYS A 1024 1.57 -5.84 -21.86
N ARG A 1025 0.78 -4.84 -22.28
CA ARG A 1025 0.31 -4.69 -23.66
C ARG A 1025 1.49 -4.52 -24.61
N ASP A 1026 2.44 -3.65 -24.27
CA ASP A 1026 3.57 -3.35 -25.16
C ASP A 1026 4.47 -4.58 -25.38
N MET A 1027 4.67 -5.42 -24.35
CA MET A 1027 5.40 -6.69 -24.47
C MET A 1027 4.64 -7.76 -25.25
N HIS A 1028 3.30 -7.78 -25.17
CA HIS A 1028 2.51 -8.59 -26.10
C HIS A 1028 2.75 -8.09 -27.53
N GLN A 1029 2.62 -6.79 -27.81
CA GLN A 1029 2.89 -6.22 -29.14
C GLN A 1029 4.31 -6.55 -29.66
N VAL A 1030 5.36 -6.43 -28.85
CA VAL A 1030 6.74 -6.80 -29.28
C VAL A 1030 6.89 -8.30 -29.56
N TYR A 1031 6.20 -9.18 -28.81
CA TYR A 1031 6.21 -10.62 -29.06
C TYR A 1031 5.38 -10.97 -30.31
N ASP A 1032 4.13 -10.51 -30.34
CA ASP A 1032 3.15 -10.77 -31.39
C ASP A 1032 3.61 -10.21 -32.75
N ASN A 1033 4.34 -9.09 -32.78
CA ASN A 1033 4.94 -8.55 -34.02
C ASN A 1033 6.05 -9.45 -34.57
N VAL A 1034 7.01 -9.85 -33.73
CA VAL A 1034 8.20 -10.61 -34.16
C VAL A 1034 7.86 -12.07 -34.47
N PHE A 1035 6.99 -12.70 -33.68
CA PHE A 1035 6.67 -14.12 -33.82
C PHE A 1035 5.44 -14.40 -34.69
N LYS A 1036 4.76 -13.36 -35.21
CA LYS A 1036 3.48 -13.40 -35.95
C LYS A 1036 3.33 -14.58 -36.93
N ASN A 1037 4.37 -14.85 -37.72
CA ASN A 1037 4.37 -15.82 -38.81
C ASN A 1037 5.14 -17.10 -38.43
N THR A 1038 5.23 -17.46 -37.15
CA THR A 1038 6.04 -18.59 -36.66
C THR A 1038 5.28 -19.48 -35.68
N PRO A 1039 5.70 -20.76 -35.49
CA PRO A 1039 5.09 -21.66 -34.50
C PRO A 1039 5.06 -21.11 -33.06
N ALA A 1040 5.98 -20.20 -32.72
CA ALA A 1040 6.03 -19.53 -31.41
C ALA A 1040 4.82 -18.61 -31.14
N MET A 1041 4.04 -18.25 -32.16
CA MET A 1041 2.78 -17.52 -31.98
C MET A 1041 1.71 -18.34 -31.22
N ASN A 1042 1.80 -19.68 -31.29
CA ASN A 1042 0.94 -20.57 -30.52
C ASN A 1042 1.26 -20.56 -29.02
N THR A 1043 2.44 -20.07 -28.62
CA THR A 1043 2.83 -19.95 -27.21
C THR A 1043 2.15 -18.73 -26.57
N LYS A 1044 1.23 -18.97 -25.65
CA LYS A 1044 0.57 -17.91 -24.88
C LYS A 1044 1.56 -17.24 -23.92
N LEU A 1045 2.06 -16.07 -24.32
CA LEU A 1045 2.86 -15.21 -23.45
C LEU A 1045 2.07 -14.79 -22.20
N ILE A 1046 2.70 -14.86 -21.03
CA ILE A 1046 2.13 -14.42 -19.75
C ILE A 1046 3.10 -13.44 -19.09
N VAL A 1047 2.82 -12.14 -19.24
CA VAL A 1047 3.64 -11.06 -18.68
C VAL A 1047 3.22 -10.78 -17.23
N GLY A 1048 4.01 -11.28 -16.28
CA GLY A 1048 3.90 -10.99 -14.84
C GLY A 1048 4.82 -9.85 -14.40
N ASN A 1049 4.60 -9.31 -13.19
CA ASN A 1049 5.52 -8.36 -12.56
C ASN A 1049 6.49 -9.05 -11.59
N ARG A 1050 7.48 -8.29 -11.13
CA ARG A 1050 8.43 -8.62 -10.05
C ARG A 1050 8.19 -7.71 -8.86
N ASN A 1051 8.17 -8.27 -7.65
CA ASN A 1051 8.11 -7.49 -6.42
C ASN A 1051 9.33 -6.57 -6.32
N ARG A 1052 9.11 -5.28 -6.08
CA ARG A 1052 10.18 -4.27 -6.01
C ARG A 1052 10.88 -4.31 -4.65
N ARG A 1053 11.97 -3.54 -4.50
CA ARG A 1053 12.42 -3.12 -3.16
C ARG A 1053 11.42 -2.13 -2.56
N ASP A 1054 10.58 -2.67 -1.71
CA ASP A 1054 9.62 -2.02 -0.82
C ASP A 1054 10.27 -1.66 0.54
N ALA A 1055 9.49 -1.08 1.45
CA ALA A 1055 9.93 -0.75 2.80
C ALA A 1055 10.36 -2.01 3.58
N LEU A 1056 9.70 -3.15 3.37
CA LEU A 1056 10.11 -4.46 3.89
C LEU A 1056 11.56 -4.79 3.53
N ASN A 1057 11.90 -4.85 2.24
CA ASN A 1057 13.24 -5.20 1.76
C ASN A 1057 14.30 -4.13 2.07
N GLU A 1058 13.91 -2.86 2.19
CA GLU A 1058 14.85 -1.79 2.53
C GLU A 1058 15.15 -1.71 4.04
N LEU A 1059 14.17 -1.98 4.92
CA LEU A 1059 14.33 -1.84 6.38
C LEU A 1059 14.68 -3.16 7.07
N ILE A 1060 14.10 -4.29 6.66
CA ILE A 1060 14.28 -5.59 7.33
C ILE A 1060 15.33 -6.42 6.58
N ARG A 1061 16.58 -6.36 7.06
CA ARG A 1061 17.61 -7.32 6.63
C ARG A 1061 17.40 -8.67 7.32
N LYS A 1062 17.19 -9.72 6.52
CA LYS A 1062 17.00 -11.11 6.96
C LYS A 1062 18.24 -12.01 6.79
N ARG A 1063 19.09 -11.77 5.78
CA ARG A 1063 20.16 -12.71 5.37
C ARG A 1063 21.51 -12.41 6.06
N PRO A 1064 22.20 -13.41 6.64
CA PRO A 1064 23.55 -13.28 7.19
C PRO A 1064 24.64 -12.94 6.15
N LYS A 1065 25.90 -12.79 6.61
CA LYS A 1065 27.07 -12.67 5.74
C LYS A 1065 27.21 -13.94 4.89
N ARG A 1066 27.41 -13.80 3.57
CA ARG A 1066 27.58 -14.95 2.65
C ARG A 1066 28.76 -15.87 3.02
N SER A 1067 29.79 -15.34 3.69
CA SER A 1067 30.93 -16.10 4.21
C SER A 1067 30.62 -17.02 5.40
N LEU A 1068 29.42 -16.93 5.98
CA LEU A 1068 28.91 -17.89 6.97
C LEU A 1068 28.03 -18.94 6.29
N LEU A 1069 27.24 -18.52 5.29
CA LEU A 1069 26.32 -19.39 4.55
C LEU A 1069 27.05 -20.34 3.58
N GLN A 1070 28.24 -19.98 3.10
CA GLN A 1070 29.07 -20.82 2.24
C GLN A 1070 30.48 -20.87 2.83
N ASN A 1071 31.11 -22.05 2.81
CA ASN A 1071 32.54 -22.18 3.13
C ASN A 1071 33.39 -21.59 1.98
N ILE A 1072 33.41 -20.26 1.89
CA ILE A 1072 34.25 -19.52 0.96
C ILE A 1072 35.68 -19.52 1.53
N LEU A 1073 36.39 -20.64 1.30
CA LEU A 1073 37.85 -20.69 1.33
C LEU A 1073 38.40 -19.67 0.33
N ILE A 1074 38.56 -18.45 0.81
CA ILE A 1074 39.52 -17.45 0.36
C ILE A 1074 39.54 -17.29 -1.18
N LYS A 1075 38.42 -16.84 -1.76
CA LYS A 1075 38.42 -16.12 -3.06
C LYS A 1075 39.20 -14.78 -3.02
N ASN A 1076 40.04 -14.59 -2.00
CA ASN A 1076 40.99 -13.50 -1.90
C ASN A 1076 42.16 -13.61 -2.89
N LYS A 1077 42.23 -14.61 -3.79
CA LYS A 1077 43.13 -14.50 -4.96
C LYS A 1077 42.76 -13.24 -5.77
N TYR A 1078 41.48 -13.00 -6.04
CA TYR A 1078 41.02 -11.75 -6.71
C TYR A 1078 41.07 -10.51 -5.81
N SER A 1079 40.77 -10.60 -4.51
CA SER A 1079 40.83 -9.42 -3.63
C SER A 1079 42.27 -8.98 -3.32
N LYS A 1080 43.20 -9.91 -3.04
CA LYS A 1080 44.64 -9.61 -2.91
C LYS A 1080 45.25 -9.18 -4.25
N LEU A 1081 44.77 -9.66 -5.40
CA LEU A 1081 45.17 -9.11 -6.71
C LEU A 1081 44.67 -7.68 -6.90
N LEU A 1082 43.43 -7.36 -6.52
CA LEU A 1082 42.89 -5.99 -6.54
C LEU A 1082 43.60 -5.07 -5.54
N GLU A 1083 44.00 -5.57 -4.36
CA GLU A 1083 44.82 -4.81 -3.42
C GLU A 1083 46.27 -4.64 -3.89
N ARG A 1084 46.89 -5.67 -4.48
CA ARG A 1084 48.21 -5.55 -5.14
C ARG A 1084 48.14 -4.53 -6.28
N ARG A 1085 47.14 -4.58 -7.17
CA ARG A 1085 46.92 -3.54 -8.20
C ARG A 1085 46.68 -2.15 -7.60
N ARG A 1086 45.95 -2.03 -6.47
CA ARG A 1086 45.75 -0.74 -5.77
C ARG A 1086 46.98 -0.23 -5.03
N LYS A 1087 47.86 -1.11 -4.55
CA LYS A 1087 49.17 -0.73 -3.97
C LYS A 1087 50.16 -0.34 -5.08
N LEU A 1088 50.25 -1.12 -6.15
CA LEU A 1088 51.05 -0.79 -7.36
C LEU A 1088 50.61 0.54 -7.97
N ASN A 1089 49.31 0.76 -8.19
CA ASN A 1089 48.77 2.03 -8.71
C ASN A 1089 48.83 3.20 -7.70
N ARG A 1090 49.29 2.97 -6.46
CA ARG A 1090 49.69 4.03 -5.52
C ARG A 1090 51.19 4.26 -5.57
N ALA A 1091 52.00 3.19 -5.58
CA ALA A 1091 53.45 3.27 -5.71
C ALA A 1091 53.88 3.97 -7.01
N SER A 1092 53.30 3.60 -8.17
CA SER A 1092 53.57 4.27 -9.44
C SER A 1092 53.09 5.72 -9.48
N LYS A 1093 52.10 6.07 -8.66
CA LYS A 1093 51.63 7.47 -8.53
C LYS A 1093 52.52 8.30 -7.62
N ILE A 1094 53.10 7.69 -6.58
CA ILE A 1094 54.08 8.31 -5.68
C ILE A 1094 55.41 8.51 -6.43
N SER A 1095 55.91 7.47 -7.11
CA SER A 1095 57.10 7.53 -7.97
C SER A 1095 57.00 8.60 -9.05
N ARG A 1096 55.84 8.75 -9.71
CA ARG A 1096 55.59 9.85 -10.67
C ARG A 1096 55.49 11.23 -10.02
N THR A 1097 55.30 11.36 -8.71
CA THR A 1097 55.37 12.66 -8.02
C THR A 1097 56.73 12.97 -7.41
N THR A 1098 57.59 11.97 -7.19
CA THR A 1098 59.00 12.16 -6.77
C THR A 1098 59.98 12.24 -7.95
N ALA A 1099 59.49 12.07 -9.18
CA ALA A 1099 60.24 12.31 -10.43
C ALA A 1099 59.72 13.57 -11.18
N LEU A 1100 58.94 14.40 -10.48
CA LEU A 1100 58.42 15.70 -10.91
C LEU A 1100 58.59 16.76 -9.79
N SER A 1101 59.61 16.54 -8.95
CA SER A 1101 60.00 17.34 -7.79
C SER A 1101 61.51 17.28 -7.64
#